data_AF-A0A9D0N2X7-F1
#
_entry.id   AF-A0A9D0N2X7-F1
#
_cell.length_a   1.000
_cell.length_b   1.000
_cell.length_c   1.000
_cell.angle_alpha   90.00
_cell.angle_beta   90.00
_cell.angle_gamma   90.00
#
_symmetry.space_group_name_H-M   'P 1'
#
loop_
_entity.id
_entity.type
_entity.pdbx_description
1 polymer ?
#
loop_
_entity_poly.entity_id
_entity_poly.type
_entity_poly.pdbx_seq_one_letter_code
_entity_poly.pdbx_strand_id
1 'polypeptide(L)'
;MFFSSNSLKYKKLLRVRTLCFAVVVLLLAGCGAESKNQTVEDFPIAYVKRPVPTEVDQDTNEIIPVDPDVREATDFNEGGDIYLRERASVSATERNITLCITDIDGDGIGTGDVRDLETSYDGTKLIFSLRLEDLSNGNDVPKWNLYEYDTEVGGCPTPVITDEFAAAKGDDVAPHYLPDGRIVFSSNASVTTRESLLNEGKSQFSPFDEDLREPAVVLHVMNADGTNIKQISFNQSHDLDASVLSNGEIVFSRWDGARNRSAIRLYTIHPDGTELKALYGLHDANVGTDGSPVQFLDPRELNDGRVLAMLKPFTGSAGGGMPVAINVRDYADIRQPTVPNLGVLAGPGQVLAINQDVRSDDSISPAGRYRSVYPLADGSNRALVSWSQCRLHPTDSEGLRIPDATPTLCPSTIPEGAVEAFPLYGIYVYDFTEDTQLPVVIPEENIIVDEPVVLAPRPRPTVLIDKAVGLELDQALAEDEFVGILHIRSVYDFDGNFNALGSSAGTLAEMADPTITDADQRPARYLRIVKATAIPDPRDDATEFDVGVAFGAGGRRGGMREIIGYATIEPDGSVMTKVPANVPLSIQVLDRDGRRIGGRHLNWIQVRAGETLECNGCHTHNVTAPALPVPHGYSDAPATINVGAPTGPYIFPGTKLEVDGGVVARMGETMAQARIRSSCTNASAVFLKTAAGCPELSPSPDPVFFDQWAQPGSEIPPVLDLRYASLDVLMAAGIPASAQCTPGAVADAKWDFTCRTIINYEDSIHPLWSLPRTDTATGLLDRTCTSCHSNQDAANAPMVPMAQLDLSDGLRGNDNDPDRFKSYQELFVQDRVQWQLVGGALTPVTEEVQARDPVTNELLFETMVDPVTGEVVQVIDPVTMMPIPIMITRNVPAEEAPSMRVNGAIASSRFFDRFNTPGDLHEGLLTPAELRLLYEWLDIGAQYFNNTFDAPPP
;
A
#
# COMPACT_ATOMS: atom_id res chain seq x y z
N MET A 1 -57.78 -83.60 3.68
CA MET A 1 -59.22 -83.78 3.35
C MET A 1 -59.82 -82.40 3.07
N PHE A 2 -60.33 -82.22 1.85
CA PHE A 2 -61.34 -81.27 1.35
C PHE A 2 -61.28 -79.75 1.66
N PHE A 3 -60.98 -79.00 0.58
CA PHE A 3 -61.59 -77.76 0.06
C PHE A 3 -62.38 -76.81 0.99
N SER A 4 -62.08 -75.49 0.91
CA SER A 4 -62.92 -74.53 0.14
C SER A 4 -62.56 -73.06 0.44
N SER A 5 -62.77 -72.23 -0.58
CA SER A 5 -62.44 -70.83 -0.80
C SER A 5 -63.47 -69.80 -0.31
N ASN A 6 -63.01 -68.54 -0.23
CA ASN A 6 -63.69 -67.24 -0.48
C ASN A 6 -64.79 -66.74 0.50
N SER A 7 -64.56 -65.60 1.17
CA SER A 7 -64.87 -64.27 0.60
C SER A 7 -64.69 -63.09 1.58
N LEU A 8 -64.16 -62.02 0.99
CA LEU A 8 -64.20 -60.59 1.30
C LEU A 8 -65.35 -60.05 2.21
N LYS A 9 -64.98 -59.31 3.27
CA LYS A 9 -65.05 -57.83 3.42
C LYS A 9 -65.36 -57.35 4.86
N TYR A 10 -64.33 -56.75 5.48
CA TYR A 10 -64.34 -55.43 6.14
C TYR A 10 -65.44 -55.07 7.17
N LYS A 11 -65.06 -55.00 8.47
CA LYS A 11 -64.76 -53.76 9.24
C LYS A 11 -65.01 -53.92 10.76
N LYS A 12 -64.02 -53.45 11.53
CA LYS A 12 -64.09 -52.87 12.89
C LYS A 12 -64.41 -53.84 14.05
N LEU A 13 -63.38 -54.31 14.76
CA LEU A 13 -62.69 -53.66 15.92
C LEU A 13 -63.29 -54.11 17.26
N LEU A 14 -62.73 -55.20 17.81
CA LEU A 14 -62.74 -55.51 19.23
C LEU A 14 -61.42 -56.20 19.59
N ARG A 15 -60.37 -55.42 19.89
CA ARG A 15 -59.16 -55.91 20.58
C ARG A 15 -58.64 -54.85 21.55
N VAL A 16 -59.33 -54.75 22.68
CA VAL A 16 -58.75 -54.30 23.94
C VAL A 16 -58.03 -55.51 24.54
N ARG A 17 -56.72 -55.39 24.78
CA ARG A 17 -55.79 -56.28 25.52
C ARG A 17 -54.46 -56.64 24.84
N THR A 18 -53.97 -55.79 23.93
CA THR A 18 -52.54 -55.78 23.57
C THR A 18 -51.98 -54.36 23.57
N LEU A 19 -52.41 -53.54 24.54
CA LEU A 19 -52.08 -52.12 24.66
C LEU A 19 -51.43 -51.84 26.02
N CYS A 20 -50.29 -52.47 26.30
CA CYS A 20 -49.40 -52.09 27.42
C CYS A 20 -47.92 -52.47 27.20
N PHE A 21 -47.54 -53.11 26.09
CA PHE A 21 -46.13 -53.50 25.85
C PHE A 21 -45.55 -53.00 24.52
N ALA A 22 -46.28 -52.14 23.79
CA ALA A 22 -45.83 -51.55 22.51
C ALA A 22 -45.73 -50.01 22.55
N VAL A 23 -45.80 -49.37 23.73
CA VAL A 23 -45.82 -47.90 23.88
C VAL A 23 -44.45 -47.32 24.26
N VAL A 24 -43.40 -48.14 24.42
CA VAL A 24 -42.04 -47.64 24.74
C VAL A 24 -41.04 -47.80 23.57
N VAL A 25 -41.39 -48.52 22.49
CA VAL A 25 -40.47 -48.81 21.37
C VAL A 25 -40.94 -48.22 20.02
N LEU A 26 -41.98 -47.38 20.00
CA LEU A 26 -42.52 -46.78 18.76
C LEU A 26 -42.81 -45.27 18.89
N LEU A 27 -42.03 -44.57 19.72
CA LEU A 27 -41.98 -43.09 19.76
C LEU A 27 -40.83 -42.50 18.92
N LEU A 28 -40.17 -43.31 18.07
CA LEU A 28 -39.03 -42.90 17.23
C LEU A 28 -39.25 -43.05 15.71
N ALA A 29 -40.49 -43.20 15.24
CA ALA A 29 -40.76 -43.15 13.79
C ALA A 29 -42.20 -42.72 13.46
N GLY A 30 -42.33 -41.50 12.92
CA GLY A 30 -43.27 -41.21 11.82
C GLY A 30 -44.61 -40.52 12.15
N CYS A 31 -44.61 -39.19 12.16
CA CYS A 31 -45.62 -38.28 11.57
C CYS A 31 -45.19 -36.84 11.86
N GLY A 32 -45.09 -35.90 10.92
CA GLY A 32 -45.37 -35.89 9.49
C GLY A 32 -44.91 -34.54 8.93
N ALA A 33 -44.55 -34.56 7.66
CA ALA A 33 -43.96 -33.47 6.90
C ALA A 33 -44.70 -32.12 7.01
N GLU A 34 -43.99 -31.11 7.51
CA GLU A 34 -43.91 -29.80 6.87
C GLU A 34 -42.43 -29.58 6.55
N SER A 35 -42.10 -29.58 5.27
CA SER A 35 -40.78 -29.22 4.76
C SER A 35 -40.45 -27.78 5.15
N LYS A 36 -39.46 -27.60 6.02
CA LYS A 36 -38.70 -26.35 6.15
C LYS A 36 -37.20 -26.67 6.20
N ASN A 37 -36.59 -26.48 5.01
CA ASN A 37 -35.20 -26.17 4.68
C ASN A 37 -34.05 -26.96 5.33
N GLN A 38 -33.67 -28.06 4.67
CA GLN A 38 -32.26 -28.44 4.54
C GLN A 38 -31.56 -27.42 3.64
N THR A 39 -30.35 -26.96 3.95
CA THR A 39 -29.51 -26.28 2.94
C THR A 39 -27.98 -26.34 3.13
N VAL A 40 -27.39 -26.92 4.19
CA VAL A 40 -25.93 -27.18 4.25
C VAL A 40 -25.59 -28.67 4.42
N GLU A 41 -26.41 -29.42 5.17
CA GLU A 41 -26.22 -30.85 5.39
C GLU A 41 -26.36 -31.74 4.13
N ASP A 42 -26.70 -31.15 2.98
CA ASP A 42 -26.88 -31.86 1.71
C ASP A 42 -25.75 -31.62 0.70
N PHE A 43 -24.84 -30.66 0.96
CA PHE A 43 -23.75 -30.31 0.03
C PHE A 43 -22.38 -30.69 0.59
N PRO A 44 -21.46 -31.15 -0.27
CA PRO A 44 -20.08 -31.39 0.14
C PRO A 44 -19.41 -30.12 0.66
N ILE A 45 -18.52 -30.30 1.63
CA ILE A 45 -17.68 -29.21 2.15
C ILE A 45 -16.21 -29.60 2.02
N ALA A 46 -15.37 -28.62 1.73
CA ALA A 46 -13.92 -28.74 1.75
C ALA A 46 -13.35 -27.75 2.77
N TYR A 47 -12.19 -28.08 3.33
CA TYR A 47 -11.45 -27.24 4.27
C TYR A 47 -10.01 -27.73 4.35
N VAL A 48 -9.13 -26.89 4.89
CA VAL A 48 -7.73 -27.21 5.10
C VAL A 48 -7.54 -27.79 6.50
N LYS A 49 -6.70 -28.83 6.63
CA LYS A 49 -6.07 -29.19 7.91
C LYS A 49 -4.57 -29.04 7.78
N ARG A 50 -3.93 -28.49 8.81
CA ARG A 50 -2.47 -28.39 8.92
C ARG A 50 -2.01 -28.48 10.38
N PRO A 51 -0.78 -28.96 10.65
CA PRO A 51 -0.17 -28.83 11.98
C PRO A 51 -0.15 -27.37 12.43
N VAL A 52 -0.23 -27.12 13.74
CA VAL A 52 0.03 -25.78 14.30
C VAL A 52 1.52 -25.48 14.11
N PRO A 53 1.89 -24.41 13.39
CA PRO A 53 3.29 -23.99 13.30
C PRO A 53 3.81 -23.58 14.68
N THR A 54 5.00 -24.07 15.06
CA THR A 54 5.58 -23.80 16.38
C THR A 54 7.06 -23.47 16.30
N GLU A 55 7.52 -22.65 17.24
CA GLU A 55 8.93 -22.34 17.46
C GLU A 55 9.29 -22.48 18.94
N VAL A 56 10.60 -22.45 19.25
CA VAL A 56 11.11 -22.44 20.63
C VAL A 56 11.46 -21.01 21.00
N ASP A 57 10.77 -20.47 21.99
CA ASP A 57 11.07 -19.17 22.59
C ASP A 57 12.49 -19.18 23.18
N GLN A 58 13.33 -18.24 22.75
CA GLN A 58 14.77 -18.28 23.05
C GLN A 58 15.08 -17.92 24.51
N ASP A 59 14.21 -17.17 25.18
CA ASP A 59 14.42 -16.69 26.54
C ASP A 59 13.88 -17.68 27.58
N THR A 60 12.73 -18.29 27.29
CA THR A 60 12.01 -19.20 28.19
C THR A 60 12.21 -20.68 27.84
N ASN A 61 12.67 -20.98 26.63
CA ASN A 61 12.79 -22.33 26.08
C ASN A 61 11.43 -23.07 26.03
N GLU A 62 10.33 -22.34 25.94
CA GLU A 62 8.97 -22.86 25.72
C GLU A 62 8.68 -23.07 24.24
N ILE A 63 7.84 -24.06 23.92
CA ILE A 63 7.28 -24.19 22.57
C ILE A 63 6.08 -23.25 22.48
N ILE A 64 6.11 -22.33 21.52
CA ILE A 64 5.07 -21.34 21.27
C ILE A 64 4.56 -21.44 19.83
N PRO A 65 3.28 -21.09 19.57
CA PRO A 65 2.78 -21.02 18.19
C PRO A 65 3.44 -19.87 17.44
N VAL A 66 3.73 -20.07 16.15
CA VAL A 66 4.18 -18.99 15.28
C VAL A 66 2.95 -18.17 14.88
N ASP A 67 3.02 -16.86 15.13
CA ASP A 67 1.97 -15.93 14.71
C ASP A 67 2.15 -15.55 13.23
N PRO A 68 1.09 -15.65 12.39
CA PRO A 68 1.18 -15.23 11.00
C PRO A 68 1.33 -13.71 10.89
N ASP A 69 2.08 -13.25 9.89
CA ASP A 69 2.09 -11.85 9.47
C ASP A 69 1.31 -11.73 8.15
N VAL A 70 0.23 -10.95 8.16
CA VAL A 70 -0.66 -10.80 7.00
C VAL A 70 -0.02 -10.06 5.83
N ARG A 71 1.21 -9.56 6.01
CA ARG A 71 2.04 -8.94 4.98
C ARG A 71 3.02 -9.93 4.33
N GLU A 72 3.14 -11.16 4.82
CA GLU A 72 3.94 -12.21 4.20
C GLU A 72 2.99 -13.11 3.40
N ALA A 73 2.77 -12.75 2.13
CA ALA A 73 1.82 -13.39 1.26
C ALA A 73 2.28 -14.77 0.78
N THR A 74 3.59 -15.08 0.80
CA THR A 74 4.15 -16.33 0.26
C THR A 74 4.65 -17.35 1.31
N ASP A 75 4.36 -17.10 2.59
CA ASP A 75 4.67 -18.01 3.70
C ASP A 75 4.22 -19.45 3.44
N PHE A 76 5.03 -20.42 3.87
CA PHE A 76 4.80 -21.85 3.70
C PHE A 76 4.84 -22.57 5.04
N ASN A 77 3.80 -23.36 5.33
CA ASN A 77 3.68 -24.19 6.52
C ASN A 77 3.46 -25.65 6.12
N GLU A 78 4.48 -26.47 6.28
CA GLU A 78 4.42 -27.90 5.92
C GLU A 78 3.26 -28.64 6.60
N GLY A 79 2.65 -29.57 5.87
CA GLY A 79 1.59 -30.45 6.35
C GLY A 79 0.18 -29.98 6.06
N GLY A 80 0.01 -28.95 5.25
CA GLY A 80 -1.30 -28.47 4.81
C GLY A 80 -1.92 -29.32 3.71
N ASP A 81 -3.11 -29.86 3.98
CA ASP A 81 -3.88 -30.67 3.02
C ASP A 81 -5.38 -30.31 3.02
N ILE A 82 -6.05 -30.54 1.89
CA ILE A 82 -7.48 -30.33 1.73
C ILE A 82 -8.24 -31.62 2.02
N TYR A 83 -9.25 -31.49 2.88
CA TYR A 83 -10.16 -32.57 3.25
C TYR A 83 -11.56 -32.26 2.75
N LEU A 84 -12.16 -33.25 2.08
CA LEU A 84 -13.52 -33.19 1.56
C LEU A 84 -14.44 -34.09 2.39
N ARG A 85 -15.61 -33.56 2.76
CA ARG A 85 -16.74 -34.35 3.29
C ARG A 85 -17.90 -34.29 2.32
N GLU A 86 -18.63 -35.40 2.18
CA GLU A 86 -19.83 -35.47 1.32
C GLU A 86 -20.97 -34.57 1.80
N ARG A 87 -20.93 -34.13 3.07
CA ARG A 87 -21.88 -33.20 3.66
C ARG A 87 -21.31 -32.48 4.88
N ALA A 88 -21.89 -31.34 5.23
CA ALA A 88 -21.59 -30.63 6.47
C ALA A 88 -22.15 -31.34 7.72
N SER A 89 -21.56 -32.48 8.10
CA SER A 89 -21.92 -33.24 9.30
C SER A 89 -20.71 -33.88 9.98
N VAL A 90 -20.73 -33.93 11.31
CA VAL A 90 -19.69 -34.59 12.12
C VAL A 90 -19.57 -36.09 11.82
N SER A 91 -20.66 -36.73 11.40
CA SER A 91 -20.67 -38.16 11.04
C SER A 91 -20.32 -38.43 9.59
N ALA A 92 -20.12 -37.39 8.76
CA ALA A 92 -19.74 -37.58 7.37
C ALA A 92 -18.30 -38.09 7.28
N THR A 93 -18.06 -39.01 6.34
CA THR A 93 -16.71 -39.49 6.04
C THR A 93 -15.89 -38.36 5.44
N GLU A 94 -14.68 -38.22 5.94
CA GLU A 94 -13.69 -37.25 5.49
C GLU A 94 -12.67 -37.94 4.57
N ARG A 95 -12.26 -37.27 3.49
CA ARG A 95 -11.25 -37.75 2.54
C ARG A 95 -10.24 -36.65 2.25
N ASN A 96 -8.96 -36.91 2.47
CA ASN A 96 -7.87 -36.06 2.01
C ASN A 96 -7.76 -36.16 0.48
N ILE A 97 -7.94 -35.05 -0.24
CA ILE A 97 -7.93 -35.02 -1.72
C ILE A 97 -6.59 -34.58 -2.29
N THR A 98 -5.72 -33.95 -1.50
CA THR A 98 -4.41 -33.45 -1.95
C THR A 98 -3.26 -34.40 -1.64
N LEU A 99 -3.47 -35.40 -0.76
CA LEU A 99 -2.47 -36.41 -0.38
C LEU A 99 -1.75 -37.09 -1.55
N CYS A 100 -2.42 -37.25 -2.69
CA CYS A 100 -1.79 -37.85 -3.86
C CYS A 100 -0.79 -36.94 -4.60
N ILE A 101 -0.70 -35.67 -4.19
CA ILE A 101 0.26 -34.66 -4.67
C ILE A 101 1.29 -34.38 -3.58
N THR A 102 0.82 -34.13 -2.35
CA THR A 102 1.66 -33.78 -1.19
C THR A 102 2.42 -34.98 -0.61
N ASP A 103 2.06 -36.21 -0.97
CA ASP A 103 2.65 -37.45 -0.43
C ASP A 103 2.67 -37.46 1.11
N ILE A 104 3.43 -38.38 1.73
CA ILE A 104 3.65 -38.42 3.17
C ILE A 104 5.15 -38.52 3.45
N ASP A 105 5.63 -37.69 4.37
CA ASP A 105 7.00 -37.66 4.84
C ASP A 105 7.34 -38.82 5.81
N GLY A 106 8.53 -38.77 6.44
CA GLY A 106 8.95 -39.77 7.41
C GLY A 106 8.16 -39.77 8.72
N ASP A 107 7.50 -38.66 9.04
CA ASP A 107 6.77 -38.41 10.29
C ASP A 107 5.25 -38.57 10.16
N GLY A 108 4.75 -38.84 8.94
CA GLY A 108 3.34 -39.12 8.68
C GLY A 108 2.52 -37.88 8.28
N ILE A 109 3.20 -36.80 7.89
CA ILE A 109 2.65 -35.49 7.51
C ILE A 109 2.82 -35.29 6.00
N GLY A 110 1.94 -34.52 5.35
CA GLY A 110 2.09 -34.23 3.92
C GLY A 110 3.26 -33.28 3.65
N THR A 111 4.06 -33.52 2.61
CA THR A 111 5.24 -32.70 2.24
C THR A 111 4.84 -31.45 1.44
N GLY A 112 3.72 -30.82 1.78
CA GLY A 112 3.21 -29.64 1.09
C GLY A 112 2.33 -28.77 1.96
N ASP A 113 1.86 -27.66 1.40
CA ASP A 113 0.94 -26.72 2.03
C ASP A 113 -0.11 -26.26 1.02
N VAL A 114 -1.30 -25.94 1.51
CA VAL A 114 -2.46 -25.52 0.73
C VAL A 114 -3.16 -24.34 1.40
N ARG A 115 -3.71 -23.43 0.60
CA ARG A 115 -4.42 -22.23 1.08
C ARG A 115 -5.34 -21.65 0.02
N ASP A 116 -6.12 -20.67 0.45
CA ASP A 116 -7.02 -19.82 -0.30
C ASP A 116 -8.08 -20.59 -1.12
N LEU A 117 -8.84 -21.46 -0.44
CA LEU A 117 -9.88 -22.28 -1.09
C LEU A 117 -11.05 -21.44 -1.62
N GLU A 118 -11.50 -21.74 -2.84
CA GLU A 118 -12.71 -21.16 -3.43
C GLU A 118 -13.48 -22.14 -4.32
N THR A 119 -14.81 -21.99 -4.40
CA THR A 119 -15.66 -22.89 -5.19
C THR A 119 -16.23 -22.21 -6.42
N SER A 120 -16.39 -23.00 -7.50
CA SER A 120 -17.05 -22.54 -8.72
C SER A 120 -18.52 -22.20 -8.44
N TYR A 121 -19.09 -21.29 -9.23
CA TYR A 121 -20.48 -20.86 -9.01
C TYR A 121 -21.53 -21.96 -9.21
N ASP A 122 -21.22 -23.02 -9.96
CA ASP A 122 -22.06 -24.22 -10.08
C ASP A 122 -21.81 -25.25 -8.98
N GLY A 123 -20.82 -25.03 -8.11
CA GLY A 123 -20.51 -25.87 -6.96
C GLY A 123 -19.87 -27.21 -7.31
N THR A 124 -19.35 -27.39 -8.53
CA THR A 124 -18.76 -28.66 -8.98
C THR A 124 -17.23 -28.69 -8.87
N LYS A 125 -16.59 -27.52 -8.79
CA LYS A 125 -15.13 -27.39 -8.76
C LYS A 125 -14.65 -26.60 -7.54
N LEU A 126 -13.44 -26.94 -7.11
CA LEU A 126 -12.68 -26.28 -6.06
C LEU A 126 -11.35 -25.80 -6.66
N ILE A 127 -11.01 -24.53 -6.47
CA ILE A 127 -9.70 -23.96 -6.81
C ILE A 127 -8.99 -23.54 -5.53
N PHE A 128 -7.66 -23.67 -5.51
CA PHE A 128 -6.82 -23.35 -4.35
C PHE A 128 -5.37 -23.19 -4.78
N SER A 129 -4.55 -22.68 -3.87
CA SER A 129 -3.10 -22.63 -4.03
C SER A 129 -2.42 -23.75 -3.28
N LEU A 130 -1.42 -24.37 -3.91
CA LEU A 130 -0.63 -25.45 -3.32
C LEU A 130 0.85 -25.21 -3.62
N ARG A 131 1.68 -25.44 -2.61
CA ARG A 131 3.14 -25.46 -2.71
C ARG A 131 3.67 -26.76 -2.11
N LEU A 132 4.68 -27.33 -2.74
CA LEU A 132 5.39 -28.50 -2.21
C LEU A 132 6.60 -28.06 -1.40
N GLU A 133 7.03 -28.89 -0.46
CA GLU A 133 8.26 -28.71 0.31
C GLU A 133 9.49 -28.67 -0.63
N ASP A 134 10.47 -27.83 -0.29
CA ASP A 134 11.77 -27.84 -0.96
C ASP A 134 12.63 -29.03 -0.49
N LEU A 135 12.51 -30.14 -1.19
CA LEU A 135 13.33 -31.34 -0.95
C LEU A 135 14.80 -31.19 -1.40
N SER A 136 15.15 -30.10 -2.08
CA SER A 136 16.44 -29.93 -2.75
C SER A 136 17.41 -29.02 -2.00
N ASN A 137 16.92 -28.16 -1.08
CA ASN A 137 17.69 -27.08 -0.44
C ASN A 137 18.52 -26.29 -1.48
N GLY A 138 17.96 -26.11 -2.68
CA GLY A 138 18.65 -25.66 -3.88
C GLY A 138 18.07 -24.37 -4.44
N ASN A 139 18.54 -23.96 -5.61
CA ASN A 139 18.09 -22.72 -6.27
C ASN A 139 16.71 -22.84 -6.96
N ASP A 140 16.09 -24.02 -6.95
CA ASP A 140 14.80 -24.31 -7.60
C ASP A 140 13.75 -24.62 -6.52
N VAL A 141 13.55 -23.64 -5.64
CA VAL A 141 12.58 -23.71 -4.54
C VAL A 141 11.17 -23.80 -5.15
N PRO A 142 10.36 -24.81 -4.79
CA PRO A 142 9.00 -24.93 -5.30
C PRO A 142 8.19 -23.66 -5.04
N LYS A 143 7.38 -23.27 -6.03
CA LYS A 143 6.53 -22.09 -6.01
C LYS A 143 5.09 -22.43 -5.67
N TRP A 144 4.37 -21.46 -5.10
CA TRP A 144 2.91 -21.54 -5.00
C TRP A 144 2.30 -21.60 -6.40
N ASN A 145 1.43 -22.59 -6.62
CA ASN A 145 0.75 -22.80 -7.90
C ASN A 145 -0.74 -23.04 -7.68
N LEU A 146 -1.54 -22.73 -8.70
CA LEU A 146 -3.00 -22.91 -8.66
C LEU A 146 -3.39 -24.32 -9.10
N TYR A 147 -4.21 -24.98 -8.29
CA TYR A 147 -4.76 -26.31 -8.57
C TYR A 147 -6.27 -26.28 -8.57
N GLU A 148 -6.88 -27.10 -9.42
CA GLU A 148 -8.32 -27.30 -9.48
C GLU A 148 -8.67 -28.77 -9.21
N TYR A 149 -9.73 -28.97 -8.44
CA TYR A 149 -10.36 -30.26 -8.19
C TYR A 149 -11.79 -30.26 -8.71
N ASP A 150 -12.08 -31.17 -9.64
CA ASP A 150 -13.43 -31.39 -10.18
C ASP A 150 -14.10 -32.56 -9.46
N THR A 151 -15.20 -32.29 -8.74
CA THR A 151 -15.92 -33.32 -7.99
C THR A 151 -16.66 -34.33 -8.84
N GLU A 152 -17.03 -33.97 -10.08
CA GLU A 152 -17.72 -34.88 -11.00
C GLU A 152 -16.75 -35.89 -11.61
N VAL A 153 -15.50 -35.47 -11.83
CA VAL A 153 -14.41 -36.33 -12.32
C VAL A 153 -13.80 -37.17 -11.20
N GLY A 154 -13.56 -36.57 -10.03
CA GLY A 154 -12.85 -37.19 -8.92
C GLY A 154 -11.33 -37.31 -9.16
N GLY A 155 -10.66 -38.12 -8.35
CA GLY A 155 -9.21 -38.34 -8.47
C GLY A 155 -8.36 -37.30 -7.72
N CYS A 156 -7.23 -36.91 -8.31
CA CYS A 156 -6.31 -35.91 -7.78
C CYS A 156 -6.59 -34.53 -8.39
N PRO A 157 -6.39 -33.44 -7.62
CA PRO A 157 -6.34 -32.10 -8.18
C PRO A 157 -5.29 -31.98 -9.29
N THR A 158 -5.51 -31.07 -10.24
CA THR A 158 -4.61 -30.83 -11.36
C THR A 158 -4.16 -29.37 -11.39
N PRO A 159 -2.91 -29.08 -11.77
CA PRO A 159 -2.46 -27.69 -11.91
C PRO A 159 -3.28 -26.98 -13.00
N VAL A 160 -3.69 -25.76 -12.73
CA VAL A 160 -4.43 -24.91 -13.69
C VAL A 160 -3.48 -24.41 -14.77
N ILE A 161 -2.30 -23.92 -14.38
CA ILE A 161 -1.24 -23.52 -15.31
C ILE A 161 -0.40 -24.77 -15.63
N THR A 162 -0.66 -25.37 -16.79
CA THR A 162 0.03 -26.61 -17.19
C THR A 162 1.39 -26.38 -17.85
N ASP A 163 1.69 -25.14 -18.25
CA ASP A 163 3.00 -24.78 -18.80
C ASP A 163 3.98 -24.53 -17.65
N GLU A 164 4.94 -25.45 -17.47
CA GLU A 164 5.90 -25.41 -16.36
C GLU A 164 6.73 -24.11 -16.33
N PHE A 165 7.03 -23.53 -17.50
CA PHE A 165 7.76 -22.27 -17.56
C PHE A 165 6.92 -21.08 -17.09
N ALA A 166 5.63 -21.03 -17.44
CA ALA A 166 4.72 -20.02 -16.93
C ALA A 166 4.51 -20.17 -15.42
N ALA A 167 4.29 -21.39 -14.94
CA ALA A 167 4.10 -21.73 -13.52
C ALA A 167 5.33 -21.38 -12.66
N ALA A 168 6.55 -21.51 -13.20
CA ALA A 168 7.77 -21.18 -12.47
C ALA A 168 8.07 -19.67 -12.34
N LYS A 169 7.26 -18.77 -12.94
CA LYS A 169 7.56 -17.32 -12.95
C LYS A 169 7.29 -16.63 -11.62
N GLY A 170 6.44 -17.19 -10.77
CA GLY A 170 6.05 -16.56 -9.52
C GLY A 170 5.27 -17.50 -8.62
N ASP A 171 4.94 -16.97 -7.45
CA ASP A 171 4.09 -17.58 -6.44
C ASP A 171 2.65 -17.13 -6.68
N ASP A 172 1.78 -18.06 -7.10
CA ASP A 172 0.38 -17.80 -7.42
C ASP A 172 -0.55 -18.20 -6.25
N VAL A 173 -1.18 -17.19 -5.64
CA VAL A 173 -1.99 -17.30 -4.41
C VAL A 173 -3.38 -16.67 -4.56
N ALA A 174 -4.29 -16.94 -3.63
CA ALA A 174 -5.63 -16.34 -3.56
C ALA A 174 -6.47 -16.37 -4.86
N PRO A 175 -6.72 -17.55 -5.47
CA PRO A 175 -7.54 -17.65 -6.67
C PRO A 175 -9.04 -17.48 -6.38
N HIS A 176 -9.76 -16.84 -7.30
CA HIS A 176 -11.21 -16.76 -7.29
C HIS A 176 -11.79 -16.83 -8.72
N TYR A 177 -12.93 -17.51 -8.88
CA TYR A 177 -13.60 -17.60 -10.17
C TYR A 177 -14.30 -16.28 -10.55
N LEU A 178 -14.08 -15.82 -11.78
CA LEU A 178 -14.83 -14.73 -12.40
C LEU A 178 -16.14 -15.27 -13.02
N PRO A 179 -17.21 -14.45 -13.10
CA PRO A 179 -18.52 -14.90 -13.55
C PRO A 179 -18.57 -15.31 -15.04
N ASP A 180 -17.56 -14.90 -15.83
CA ASP A 180 -17.37 -15.30 -17.23
C ASP A 180 -16.55 -16.58 -17.42
N GLY A 181 -16.09 -17.20 -16.32
CA GLY A 181 -15.31 -18.42 -16.31
C GLY A 181 -13.79 -18.20 -16.27
N ARG A 182 -13.29 -16.96 -16.34
CA ARG A 182 -11.88 -16.67 -16.05
C ARG A 182 -11.56 -16.84 -14.56
N ILE A 183 -10.29 -16.75 -14.21
CA ILE A 183 -9.80 -16.81 -12.82
C ILE A 183 -9.04 -15.51 -12.53
N VAL A 184 -9.37 -14.85 -11.42
CA VAL A 184 -8.54 -13.80 -10.82
C VAL A 184 -7.70 -14.43 -9.70
N PHE A 185 -6.46 -14.00 -9.54
CA PHE A 185 -5.55 -14.49 -8.51
C PHE A 185 -4.48 -13.44 -8.21
N SER A 186 -3.70 -13.64 -7.15
CA SER A 186 -2.60 -12.75 -6.77
C SER A 186 -1.28 -13.45 -7.08
N SER A 187 -0.30 -12.73 -7.64
CA SER A 187 0.98 -13.31 -8.05
C SER A 187 2.12 -12.29 -8.04
N ASN A 188 3.33 -12.75 -7.74
CA ASN A 188 4.56 -11.98 -7.87
C ASN A 188 5.29 -12.19 -9.22
N ALA A 189 4.68 -12.90 -10.17
CA ALA A 189 5.22 -13.09 -11.52
C ALA A 189 5.36 -11.76 -12.28
N SER A 190 4.40 -10.84 -12.06
CA SER A 190 4.44 -9.41 -12.44
C SER A 190 4.98 -9.14 -13.86
N VAL A 191 4.57 -9.95 -14.84
CA VAL A 191 5.17 -10.00 -16.19
C VAL A 191 5.17 -8.63 -16.87
N THR A 192 4.05 -7.91 -16.83
CA THR A 192 3.94 -6.57 -17.43
C THR A 192 4.88 -5.56 -16.76
N THR A 193 5.04 -5.65 -15.45
CA THR A 193 6.01 -4.82 -14.72
C THR A 193 7.43 -5.14 -15.15
N ARG A 194 7.79 -6.43 -15.29
CA ARG A 194 9.12 -6.88 -15.77
C ARG A 194 9.41 -6.44 -17.20
N GLU A 195 8.41 -6.44 -18.06
CA GLU A 195 8.52 -5.91 -19.44
C GLU A 195 8.72 -4.39 -19.44
N SER A 196 8.01 -3.67 -18.55
CA SER A 196 8.19 -2.22 -18.42
C SER A 196 9.62 -1.83 -18.01
N LEU A 197 10.27 -2.62 -17.16
CA LEU A 197 11.67 -2.39 -16.76
C LEU A 197 12.63 -2.43 -17.95
N LEU A 198 12.43 -3.34 -18.91
CA LEU A 198 13.25 -3.38 -20.13
C LEU A 198 13.06 -2.11 -20.98
N ASN A 199 11.82 -1.66 -21.12
CA ASN A 199 11.52 -0.42 -21.85
C ASN A 199 12.15 0.81 -21.18
N GLU A 200 12.40 0.74 -19.88
CA GLU A 200 13.08 1.77 -19.08
C GLU A 200 14.61 1.60 -19.04
N GLY A 201 15.17 0.62 -19.77
CA GLY A 201 16.62 0.37 -19.81
C GLY A 201 17.18 -0.36 -18.59
N LYS A 202 16.32 -1.02 -17.80
CA LYS A 202 16.69 -1.77 -16.58
C LYS A 202 16.65 -3.28 -16.83
N SER A 203 17.32 -4.06 -15.96
CA SER A 203 17.20 -5.53 -15.98
C SER A 203 15.83 -5.99 -15.49
N GLN A 204 15.44 -7.23 -15.82
CA GLN A 204 14.17 -7.80 -15.37
C GLN A 204 14.32 -8.49 -14.02
N PHE A 205 13.51 -8.08 -13.05
CA PHE A 205 13.46 -8.69 -11.72
C PHE A 205 12.02 -8.62 -11.18
N SER A 206 11.70 -9.46 -10.18
CA SER A 206 10.44 -9.31 -9.43
C SER A 206 10.60 -8.18 -8.42
N PRO A 207 9.79 -7.11 -8.49
CA PRO A 207 9.87 -6.02 -7.52
C PRO A 207 9.52 -6.50 -6.11
N PHE A 208 10.28 -6.06 -5.12
CA PHE A 208 10.00 -6.28 -3.70
C PHE A 208 8.94 -5.33 -3.17
N ASP A 209 8.25 -5.76 -2.12
CA ASP A 209 7.31 -4.92 -1.35
C ASP A 209 7.99 -3.69 -0.72
N GLU A 210 7.25 -2.69 -0.25
CA GLU A 210 7.83 -1.45 0.29
C GLU A 210 8.62 -1.64 1.62
N ASP A 211 8.38 -2.74 2.34
CA ASP A 211 9.18 -3.22 3.48
C ASP A 211 10.29 -4.20 3.03
N LEU A 212 10.59 -4.32 1.73
CA LEU A 212 11.50 -5.27 1.06
C LEU A 212 11.72 -6.58 1.85
N ARG A 213 10.64 -7.31 2.14
CA ARG A 213 10.73 -8.63 2.78
C ARG A 213 10.58 -9.73 1.74
N GLU A 214 9.61 -9.57 0.84
CA GLU A 214 9.34 -10.50 -0.25
C GLU A 214 8.95 -9.77 -1.55
N PRO A 215 8.92 -10.48 -2.70
CA PRO A 215 8.36 -9.94 -3.93
C PRO A 215 6.89 -9.52 -3.77
N ALA A 216 6.52 -8.34 -4.29
CA ALA A 216 5.16 -7.85 -4.24
C ALA A 216 4.20 -8.75 -5.05
N VAL A 217 3.26 -9.36 -4.33
CA VAL A 217 2.14 -10.16 -4.86
C VAL A 217 0.96 -9.26 -5.23
N VAL A 218 0.57 -9.22 -6.51
CA VAL A 218 -0.48 -8.33 -7.04
C VAL A 218 -1.47 -9.06 -7.96
N LEU A 219 -2.60 -8.45 -8.31
CA LEU A 219 -3.70 -9.12 -9.01
C LEU A 219 -3.39 -9.40 -10.49
N HIS A 220 -3.76 -10.60 -10.91
CA HIS A 220 -3.69 -11.14 -12.26
C HIS A 220 -5.01 -11.81 -12.65
N VAL A 221 -5.28 -11.90 -13.95
CA VAL A 221 -6.42 -12.65 -14.51
C VAL A 221 -5.93 -13.59 -15.59
N MET A 222 -6.50 -14.80 -15.67
CA MET A 222 -6.22 -15.80 -16.70
C MET A 222 -7.48 -16.50 -17.19
N ASN A 223 -7.37 -17.21 -18.31
CA ASN A 223 -8.40 -18.13 -18.77
C ASN A 223 -8.50 -19.35 -17.83
N ALA A 224 -9.65 -20.03 -17.86
CA ALA A 224 -9.87 -21.25 -17.06
C ALA A 224 -8.85 -22.39 -17.32
N ASP A 225 -8.18 -22.37 -18.47
CA ASP A 225 -7.19 -23.37 -18.88
C ASP A 225 -5.73 -22.95 -18.56
N GLY A 226 -5.55 -21.93 -17.72
CA GLY A 226 -4.23 -21.42 -17.32
C GLY A 226 -3.52 -20.58 -18.37
N THR A 227 -4.16 -20.29 -19.51
CA THR A 227 -3.57 -19.44 -20.57
C THR A 227 -3.90 -17.96 -20.41
N ASN A 228 -3.21 -17.09 -21.16
CA ASN A 228 -3.51 -15.66 -21.25
C ASN A 228 -3.50 -14.93 -19.89
N ILE A 229 -2.47 -15.22 -19.07
CA ILE A 229 -2.23 -14.54 -17.79
C ILE A 229 -1.94 -13.05 -18.06
N LYS A 230 -2.66 -12.16 -17.39
CA LYS A 230 -2.54 -10.70 -17.50
C LYS A 230 -2.48 -10.07 -16.12
N GLN A 231 -1.46 -9.26 -15.87
CA GLN A 231 -1.39 -8.40 -14.69
C GLN A 231 -2.46 -7.29 -14.79
N ILE A 232 -3.26 -7.12 -13.73
CA ILE A 232 -4.34 -6.13 -13.66
C ILE A 232 -4.14 -5.06 -12.58
N SER A 233 -3.30 -5.31 -11.56
CA SER A 233 -2.90 -4.29 -10.59
C SER A 233 -1.38 -4.13 -10.48
N PHE A 234 -0.95 -2.92 -10.08
CA PHE A 234 0.46 -2.47 -10.15
C PHE A 234 0.93 -1.79 -8.86
N ASN A 235 0.42 -2.23 -7.71
CA ASN A 235 0.83 -1.72 -6.40
C ASN A 235 2.33 -1.96 -6.13
N GLN A 236 2.90 -1.26 -5.13
CA GLN A 236 4.27 -1.50 -4.65
C GLN A 236 4.35 -2.43 -3.45
N SER A 237 3.21 -2.75 -2.86
CA SER A 237 3.05 -3.72 -1.78
C SER A 237 2.08 -4.80 -2.27
N HIS A 238 1.32 -5.46 -1.39
CA HIS A 238 0.43 -6.56 -1.77
C HIS A 238 -0.99 -6.12 -2.15
N ASP A 239 -1.58 -6.81 -3.13
CA ASP A 239 -3.03 -6.83 -3.38
C ASP A 239 -3.50 -8.30 -3.25
N LEU A 240 -4.31 -8.61 -2.24
CA LEU A 240 -4.63 -9.95 -1.75
C LEU A 240 -6.15 -10.20 -1.62
N ASP A 241 -6.52 -11.45 -1.35
CA ASP A 241 -7.87 -11.89 -0.94
C ASP A 241 -9.01 -11.45 -1.89
N ALA A 242 -8.78 -11.54 -3.20
CA ALA A 242 -9.77 -11.13 -4.19
C ALA A 242 -11.08 -11.94 -4.08
N SER A 243 -12.22 -11.25 -4.04
CA SER A 243 -13.54 -11.86 -4.25
C SER A 243 -14.39 -11.01 -5.20
N VAL A 244 -15.49 -11.57 -5.70
CA VAL A 244 -16.33 -10.92 -6.70
C VAL A 244 -17.67 -10.52 -6.09
N LEU A 245 -17.97 -9.22 -6.12
CA LEU A 245 -19.24 -8.65 -5.69
C LEU A 245 -20.35 -8.94 -6.71
N SER A 246 -21.61 -8.88 -6.29
CA SER A 246 -22.81 -9.12 -7.11
C SER A 246 -22.91 -8.21 -8.34
N ASN A 247 -22.33 -7.01 -8.27
CA ASN A 247 -22.20 -6.06 -9.39
C ASN A 247 -21.12 -6.43 -10.42
N GLY A 248 -20.31 -7.46 -10.14
CA GLY A 248 -19.24 -7.97 -11.00
C GLY A 248 -17.87 -7.33 -10.77
N GLU A 249 -17.76 -6.32 -9.91
CA GLU A 249 -16.47 -5.76 -9.50
C GLU A 249 -15.71 -6.77 -8.61
N ILE A 250 -14.39 -6.77 -8.73
CA ILE A 250 -13.51 -7.52 -7.82
C ILE A 250 -13.26 -6.63 -6.61
N VAL A 251 -13.57 -7.11 -5.41
CA VAL A 251 -13.17 -6.50 -4.14
C VAL A 251 -11.94 -7.23 -3.59
N PHE A 252 -11.00 -6.51 -2.98
CA PHE A 252 -9.75 -7.09 -2.51
C PHE A 252 -9.11 -6.27 -1.39
N SER A 253 -8.18 -6.89 -0.67
CA SER A 253 -7.36 -6.31 0.39
C SER A 253 -6.09 -5.72 -0.21
N ARG A 254 -5.92 -4.40 -0.18
CA ARG A 254 -4.70 -3.73 -0.65
C ARG A 254 -3.87 -3.23 0.52
N TRP A 255 -2.60 -3.62 0.57
CA TRP A 255 -1.62 -3.01 1.44
C TRP A 255 -1.05 -1.74 0.81
N ASP A 256 -1.29 -0.59 1.43
CA ASP A 256 -0.59 0.65 1.11
C ASP A 256 0.54 0.84 2.14
N GLY A 257 1.77 0.47 1.79
CA GLY A 257 2.94 0.43 2.70
C GLY A 257 3.66 1.77 2.88
N ALA A 258 3.28 2.80 2.12
CA ALA A 258 4.02 4.04 2.03
C ALA A 258 4.18 4.77 3.40
N ARG A 259 5.44 4.95 3.82
CA ARG A 259 5.86 5.76 4.98
C ARG A 259 5.21 5.37 6.32
N ASN A 260 4.41 6.29 6.87
CA ASN A 260 3.80 6.22 8.19
C ASN A 260 2.30 5.90 8.12
N ARG A 261 1.81 5.48 6.95
CA ARG A 261 0.42 5.13 6.69
C ARG A 261 0.26 3.69 6.20
N SER A 262 1.13 2.81 6.71
CA SER A 262 1.12 1.39 6.41
C SER A 262 -0.18 0.74 6.92
N ALA A 263 -1.04 0.31 6.00
CA ALA A 263 -2.36 -0.23 6.30
C ALA A 263 -2.91 -1.08 5.13
N ILE A 264 -3.70 -2.10 5.43
CA ILE A 264 -4.43 -2.93 4.46
C ILE A 264 -5.90 -2.54 4.48
N ARG A 265 -6.42 -2.07 3.33
CA ARG A 265 -7.77 -1.52 3.17
C ARG A 265 -8.48 -2.14 1.98
N LEU A 266 -9.80 -1.94 1.89
CA LEU A 266 -10.60 -2.53 0.84
C LEU A 266 -10.63 -1.65 -0.39
N TYR A 267 -10.39 -2.25 -1.55
CA TYR A 267 -10.44 -1.63 -2.87
C TYR A 267 -11.31 -2.46 -3.82
N THR A 268 -11.75 -1.85 -4.91
CA THR A 268 -12.36 -2.53 -6.05
C THR A 268 -11.62 -2.29 -7.35
N ILE A 269 -11.74 -3.22 -8.30
CA ILE A 269 -11.20 -3.13 -9.66
C ILE A 269 -12.07 -3.94 -10.63
N HIS A 270 -12.08 -3.59 -11.91
CA HIS A 270 -12.70 -4.42 -12.94
C HIS A 270 -11.79 -5.60 -13.34
N PRO A 271 -12.35 -6.70 -13.88
CA PRO A 271 -11.57 -7.85 -14.37
C PRO A 271 -10.52 -7.53 -15.44
N ASP A 272 -10.66 -6.41 -16.16
CA ASP A 272 -9.68 -5.94 -17.14
C ASP A 272 -8.59 -5.04 -16.56
N GLY A 273 -8.65 -4.72 -15.26
CA GLY A 273 -7.74 -3.84 -14.54
C GLY A 273 -8.08 -2.34 -14.60
N THR A 274 -9.19 -1.98 -15.26
CA THR A 274 -9.71 -0.60 -15.25
C THR A 274 -10.48 -0.31 -13.96
N GLU A 275 -10.76 0.97 -13.71
CA GLU A 275 -11.62 1.41 -12.60
C GLU A 275 -11.16 0.93 -11.22
N LEU A 276 -9.85 0.95 -10.97
CA LEU A 276 -9.31 0.78 -9.63
C LEU A 276 -9.80 1.90 -8.69
N LYS A 277 -10.44 1.52 -7.58
CA LYS A 277 -11.06 2.46 -6.62
C LYS A 277 -10.83 2.00 -5.18
N ALA A 278 -10.62 2.95 -4.27
CA ALA A 278 -10.76 2.65 -2.85
C ALA A 278 -12.24 2.43 -2.50
N LEU A 279 -12.51 1.48 -1.60
CA LEU A 279 -13.85 1.10 -1.18
C LEU A 279 -14.14 1.46 0.28
N TYR A 280 -13.29 1.03 1.22
CA TYR A 280 -13.58 1.19 2.65
C TYR A 280 -12.33 1.21 3.55
N GLY A 281 -12.37 2.03 4.59
CA GLY A 281 -11.44 1.98 5.73
C GLY A 281 -10.22 2.90 5.63
N LEU A 282 -10.12 3.75 4.60
CA LEU A 282 -8.95 4.61 4.35
C LEU A 282 -8.61 5.56 5.52
N HIS A 283 -9.54 5.82 6.43
CA HIS A 283 -9.33 6.69 7.61
C HIS A 283 -9.39 5.96 8.94
N ASP A 284 -9.74 4.69 8.90
CA ASP A 284 -10.05 3.89 10.08
C ASP A 284 -8.86 3.04 10.49
N ALA A 285 -7.82 3.72 10.98
CA ALA A 285 -6.65 3.02 11.53
C ALA A 285 -7.01 2.26 12.81
N ASN A 286 -7.75 2.89 13.72
CA ASN A 286 -7.89 2.50 15.12
C ASN A 286 -9.35 2.13 15.48
N VAL A 287 -9.91 1.18 14.74
CA VAL A 287 -11.32 0.75 14.90
C VAL A 287 -11.47 -0.64 15.50
N GLY A 288 -10.37 -1.24 15.95
CA GLY A 288 -10.36 -2.51 16.66
C GLY A 288 -10.86 -2.44 18.09
N THR A 289 -10.67 -3.54 18.79
CA THR A 289 -10.91 -3.70 20.24
C THR A 289 -10.22 -2.58 21.01
N ASP A 290 -10.98 -1.87 21.84
CA ASP A 290 -10.48 -0.74 22.65
C ASP A 290 -9.71 0.34 21.84
N GLY A 291 -9.98 0.44 20.54
CA GLY A 291 -9.32 1.38 19.63
C GLY A 291 -7.96 0.91 19.11
N SER A 292 -7.68 -0.39 19.14
CA SER A 292 -6.47 -0.97 18.55
C SER A 292 -6.41 -0.82 17.02
N PRO A 293 -5.20 -0.77 16.43
CA PRO A 293 -5.02 -0.69 15.00
C PRO A 293 -5.42 -2.00 14.31
N VAL A 294 -6.10 -1.90 13.17
CA VAL A 294 -6.57 -3.08 12.41
C VAL A 294 -6.35 -2.98 10.90
N GLN A 295 -6.31 -4.15 10.29
CA GLN A 295 -6.28 -4.44 8.86
C GLN A 295 -7.62 -5.06 8.44
N PHE A 296 -8.06 -4.80 7.21
CA PHE A 296 -9.27 -5.37 6.63
C PHE A 296 -8.88 -6.46 5.64
N LEU A 297 -9.23 -7.70 5.93
CA LEU A 297 -8.83 -8.89 5.16
C LEU A 297 -10.04 -9.75 4.77
N ASP A 298 -9.84 -10.68 3.84
CA ASP A 298 -10.84 -11.67 3.41
C ASP A 298 -12.23 -11.08 3.05
N PRO A 299 -12.31 -10.02 2.22
CA PRO A 299 -13.59 -9.38 1.91
C PRO A 299 -14.51 -10.33 1.14
N ARG A 300 -15.75 -10.52 1.61
CA ARG A 300 -16.78 -11.35 0.94
C ARG A 300 -18.16 -10.71 1.06
N GLU A 301 -18.97 -10.74 -0.01
CA GLU A 301 -20.33 -10.23 0.05
C GLU A 301 -21.27 -11.16 0.84
N LEU A 302 -22.07 -10.59 1.74
CA LEU A 302 -23.13 -11.27 2.48
C LEU A 302 -24.44 -11.26 1.68
N ASN A 303 -25.37 -12.15 2.02
CA ASN A 303 -26.68 -12.25 1.36
C ASN A 303 -27.52 -10.96 1.42
N ASP A 304 -27.23 -10.05 2.34
CA ASP A 304 -27.91 -8.76 2.49
C ASP A 304 -27.21 -7.61 1.74
N GLY A 305 -26.14 -7.90 1.01
CA GLY A 305 -25.36 -6.94 0.21
C GLY A 305 -24.31 -6.17 1.01
N ARG A 306 -24.13 -6.43 2.31
CA ARG A 306 -22.97 -5.94 3.06
C ARG A 306 -21.72 -6.74 2.72
N VAL A 307 -20.54 -6.17 2.94
CA VAL A 307 -19.26 -6.87 2.80
C VAL A 307 -18.80 -7.34 4.18
N LEU A 308 -18.64 -8.64 4.34
CA LEU A 308 -17.92 -9.24 5.45
C LEU A 308 -16.42 -8.97 5.27
N ALA A 309 -15.72 -8.61 6.34
CA ALA A 309 -14.26 -8.59 6.39
C ALA A 309 -13.77 -9.08 7.76
N MET A 310 -12.54 -9.60 7.79
CA MET A 310 -11.84 -9.98 9.01
C MET A 310 -10.97 -8.81 9.48
N LEU A 311 -11.18 -8.34 10.71
CA LEU A 311 -10.30 -7.35 11.34
C LEU A 311 -9.20 -8.05 12.14
N LYS A 312 -7.95 -7.81 11.75
CA LYS A 312 -6.74 -8.41 12.35
C LYS A 312 -5.65 -7.35 12.56
N PRO A 313 -4.72 -7.53 13.52
CA PRO A 313 -3.46 -6.79 13.49
C PRO A 313 -2.61 -7.24 12.29
N PHE A 314 -1.47 -6.59 12.05
CA PHE A 314 -0.54 -7.06 11.01
C PHE A 314 0.08 -8.42 11.35
N THR A 315 0.46 -8.59 12.60
CA THR A 315 1.05 -9.82 13.15
C THR A 315 0.42 -10.06 14.51
N GLY A 316 0.37 -11.31 14.93
CA GLY A 316 -0.16 -11.72 16.22
C GLY A 316 -1.53 -12.40 16.13
N SER A 317 -2.27 -12.37 17.24
CA SER A 317 -3.65 -12.86 17.40
C SER A 317 -3.87 -14.35 17.11
N ALA A 318 -2.82 -15.18 17.04
CA ALA A 318 -2.87 -16.61 16.71
C ALA A 318 -3.63 -16.90 15.39
N GLY A 319 -3.49 -15.99 14.43
CA GLY A 319 -4.18 -16.00 13.13
C GLY A 319 -5.69 -15.72 13.19
N GLY A 320 -6.24 -15.46 14.37
CA GLY A 320 -7.64 -15.12 14.57
C GLY A 320 -7.94 -13.66 14.25
N GLY A 321 -9.18 -13.34 13.91
CA GLY A 321 -9.65 -11.98 13.72
C GLY A 321 -11.09 -11.79 14.14
N MET A 322 -11.53 -10.54 14.15
CA MET A 322 -12.89 -10.15 14.48
C MET A 322 -13.71 -9.99 13.19
N PRO A 323 -14.72 -10.84 12.92
CA PRO A 323 -15.55 -10.72 11.72
C PRO A 323 -16.50 -9.53 11.83
N VAL A 324 -16.48 -8.64 10.84
CA VAL A 324 -17.36 -7.46 10.75
C VAL A 324 -18.14 -7.44 9.46
N ALA A 325 -19.38 -6.95 9.52
CA ALA A 325 -20.23 -6.73 8.36
C ALA A 325 -20.31 -5.22 8.06
N ILE A 326 -19.89 -4.85 6.86
CA ILE A 326 -19.64 -3.47 6.42
C ILE A 326 -20.68 -3.07 5.38
N ASN A 327 -21.36 -1.94 5.61
CA ASN A 327 -22.27 -1.33 4.64
C ASN A 327 -21.50 -0.39 3.70
N VAL A 328 -20.75 -0.98 2.77
CA VAL A 328 -19.95 -0.25 1.77
C VAL A 328 -20.78 0.54 0.77
N ARG A 329 -22.10 0.29 0.67
CA ARG A 329 -23.00 1.06 -0.18
C ARG A 329 -23.26 2.46 0.38
N ASP A 330 -23.44 2.54 1.69
CA ASP A 330 -23.88 3.76 2.36
C ASP A 330 -22.76 4.45 3.17
N TYR A 331 -21.59 3.79 3.34
CA TYR A 331 -20.45 4.30 4.09
C TYR A 331 -19.11 4.00 3.43
N ALA A 332 -18.18 4.96 3.49
CA ALA A 332 -16.78 4.82 3.05
C ALA A 332 -15.81 4.52 4.22
N ASP A 333 -16.23 4.83 5.45
CA ASP A 333 -15.52 4.51 6.69
C ASP A 333 -16.58 4.30 7.81
N ILE A 334 -16.19 3.81 8.99
CA ILE A 334 -17.04 3.47 10.13
C ILE A 334 -17.94 4.62 10.56
N ARG A 335 -17.50 5.87 10.44
CA ARG A 335 -18.29 7.04 10.84
C ARG A 335 -18.60 7.98 9.69
N GLN A 336 -18.24 7.59 8.47
CA GLN A 336 -18.42 8.43 7.30
C GLN A 336 -19.42 7.82 6.32
N PRO A 337 -20.66 8.35 6.27
CA PRO A 337 -21.57 8.03 5.19
C PRO A 337 -21.02 8.51 3.84
N THR A 338 -21.36 7.78 2.78
CA THR A 338 -21.14 8.22 1.40
C THR A 338 -21.84 9.57 1.15
N VAL A 339 -21.37 10.36 0.18
CA VAL A 339 -21.93 11.71 -0.07
C VAL A 339 -23.46 11.75 -0.23
N PRO A 340 -24.12 10.81 -0.94
CA PRO A 340 -25.59 10.80 -1.03
C PRO A 340 -26.30 10.65 0.34
N ASN A 341 -25.60 10.11 1.34
CA ASN A 341 -26.13 9.81 2.67
C ASN A 341 -25.62 10.77 3.76
N LEU A 342 -24.75 11.72 3.40
CA LEU A 342 -24.14 12.66 4.33
C LEU A 342 -25.20 13.54 5.01
N GLY A 343 -25.16 13.61 6.35
CA GLY A 343 -26.14 14.35 7.16
C GLY A 343 -27.51 13.66 7.30
N VAL A 344 -27.72 12.51 6.65
CA VAL A 344 -28.92 11.68 6.77
C VAL A 344 -28.65 10.48 7.68
N LEU A 345 -27.52 9.81 7.48
CA LEU A 345 -27.08 8.67 8.28
C LEU A 345 -26.09 9.11 9.37
N ALA A 346 -26.13 8.42 10.53
CA ALA A 346 -25.28 8.72 11.69
C ALA A 346 -24.78 7.44 12.41
N GLY A 347 -25.13 6.26 11.88
CA GLY A 347 -24.77 4.97 12.49
C GLY A 347 -23.34 4.58 12.14
N PRO A 348 -22.81 3.49 12.74
CA PRO A 348 -21.55 2.98 12.28
C PRO A 348 -21.73 2.28 10.92
N GLY A 349 -20.82 2.53 9.98
CA GLY A 349 -20.77 1.89 8.67
C GLY A 349 -20.38 0.41 8.72
N GLN A 350 -19.89 -0.05 9.87
CA GLN A 350 -19.60 -1.46 10.16
C GLN A 350 -20.21 -1.87 11.50
N VAL A 351 -20.56 -3.15 11.62
CA VAL A 351 -21.00 -3.78 12.87
C VAL A 351 -20.34 -5.15 12.99
N LEU A 352 -20.31 -5.72 14.19
CA LEU A 352 -19.89 -7.11 14.36
C LEU A 352 -20.79 -8.01 13.51
N ALA A 353 -20.17 -8.91 12.73
CA ALA A 353 -20.91 -9.94 12.03
C ALA A 353 -21.35 -11.04 13.02
N ILE A 354 -20.53 -11.28 14.05
CA ILE A 354 -20.76 -12.26 15.11
C ILE A 354 -20.91 -11.49 16.43
N ASN A 355 -22.07 -11.60 17.08
CA ASN A 355 -22.44 -10.80 18.26
C ASN A 355 -21.88 -11.40 19.57
N GLN A 356 -20.57 -11.66 19.59
CA GLN A 356 -19.86 -12.22 20.73
C GLN A 356 -18.63 -11.36 21.06
N ASP A 357 -18.06 -11.52 22.25
CA ASP A 357 -16.86 -10.79 22.68
C ASP A 357 -15.60 -11.37 22.00
N VAL A 358 -15.47 -11.08 20.71
CA VAL A 358 -14.34 -11.46 19.86
C VAL A 358 -13.37 -10.29 19.78
N ARG A 359 -12.10 -10.53 20.07
CA ARG A 359 -11.04 -9.52 20.05
C ARG A 359 -10.39 -9.45 18.67
N SER A 360 -9.99 -8.24 18.27
CA SER A 360 -9.34 -7.95 16.98
C SER A 360 -7.85 -7.65 17.12
N ASP A 361 -7.30 -7.84 18.31
CA ASP A 361 -5.90 -7.60 18.66
C ASP A 361 -5.30 -8.86 19.33
N ASP A 362 -4.10 -8.73 19.88
CA ASP A 362 -3.35 -9.83 20.48
C ASP A 362 -3.84 -10.20 21.88
N SER A 363 -4.85 -9.50 22.42
CA SER A 363 -5.45 -9.88 23.69
C SER A 363 -6.20 -11.20 23.57
N ILE A 364 -6.31 -11.94 24.69
CA ILE A 364 -7.06 -13.19 24.74
C ILE A 364 -8.53 -12.91 24.46
N SER A 365 -9.07 -13.57 23.43
CA SER A 365 -10.45 -13.37 22.96
C SER A 365 -11.44 -14.23 23.75
N PRO A 366 -12.29 -13.67 24.65
CA PRO A 366 -13.13 -14.48 25.55
C PRO A 366 -14.12 -15.40 24.81
N ALA A 367 -14.67 -14.96 23.68
CA ALA A 367 -15.54 -15.76 22.84
C ALA A 367 -14.79 -16.72 21.89
N GLY A 368 -13.47 -16.80 21.98
CA GLY A 368 -12.64 -17.57 21.07
C GLY A 368 -12.19 -16.77 19.84
N ARG A 369 -11.44 -17.41 18.97
CA ARG A 369 -10.81 -16.80 17.79
C ARG A 369 -11.43 -17.33 16.51
N TYR A 370 -11.74 -16.45 15.56
CA TYR A 370 -12.25 -16.82 14.24
C TYR A 370 -11.14 -16.65 13.21
N ARG A 371 -10.81 -17.70 12.46
CA ARG A 371 -9.72 -17.64 11.49
C ARG A 371 -10.21 -17.25 10.09
N SER A 372 -11.34 -17.81 9.70
CA SER A 372 -12.03 -17.59 8.42
C SER A 372 -13.55 -17.76 8.55
N VAL A 373 -14.29 -17.10 7.67
CA VAL A 373 -15.77 -17.13 7.62
C VAL A 373 -16.23 -17.21 6.16
N TYR A 374 -17.01 -18.24 5.84
CA TYR A 374 -17.56 -18.48 4.50
C TYR A 374 -19.10 -18.37 4.51
N PRO A 375 -19.67 -17.25 4.05
CA PRO A 375 -21.12 -17.05 3.98
C PRO A 375 -21.81 -18.06 3.05
N LEU A 376 -22.97 -18.55 3.46
CA LEU A 376 -23.76 -19.48 2.65
C LEU A 376 -24.73 -18.72 1.75
N ALA A 377 -24.62 -18.93 0.44
CA ALA A 377 -25.44 -18.28 -0.58
C ALA A 377 -26.82 -18.95 -0.78
N ASP A 378 -27.42 -19.45 0.29
CA ASP A 378 -28.70 -20.18 0.30
C ASP A 378 -29.87 -19.36 0.87
N GLY A 379 -29.62 -18.09 1.21
CA GLY A 379 -30.59 -17.18 1.85
C GLY A 379 -30.89 -17.49 3.31
N SER A 380 -30.18 -18.43 3.95
CA SER A 380 -30.39 -18.81 5.35
C SER A 380 -29.78 -17.85 6.37
N ASN A 381 -28.93 -16.92 5.92
CA ASN A 381 -28.15 -16.03 6.78
C ASN A 381 -27.24 -16.81 7.77
N ARG A 382 -26.56 -17.82 7.24
CA ARG A 382 -25.58 -18.65 7.97
C ARG A 382 -24.23 -18.63 7.27
N ALA A 383 -23.18 -19.05 7.96
CA ALA A 383 -21.84 -19.22 7.42
C ALA A 383 -21.19 -20.53 7.94
N LEU A 384 -20.22 -21.05 7.21
CA LEU A 384 -19.20 -21.91 7.82
C LEU A 384 -18.13 -21.02 8.44
N VAL A 385 -17.71 -21.35 9.66
CA VAL A 385 -16.68 -20.60 10.38
C VAL A 385 -15.59 -21.55 10.87
N SER A 386 -14.33 -21.17 10.68
CA SER A 386 -13.21 -21.74 11.44
C SER A 386 -13.10 -21.00 12.76
N TRP A 387 -13.33 -21.71 13.87
CA TRP A 387 -13.36 -21.13 15.21
C TRP A 387 -12.60 -21.99 16.22
N SER A 388 -11.79 -21.32 17.04
CA SER A 388 -11.09 -21.91 18.17
C SER A 388 -11.71 -21.43 19.47
N GLN A 389 -12.12 -22.38 20.32
CA GLN A 389 -12.62 -22.07 21.65
C GLN A 389 -11.51 -21.45 22.51
N CYS A 390 -11.83 -20.37 23.24
CA CYS A 390 -10.89 -19.77 24.17
C CYS A 390 -10.60 -20.73 25.33
N ARG A 391 -9.32 -21.03 25.51
CA ARG A 391 -8.80 -21.86 26.60
C ARG A 391 -7.59 -21.17 27.22
N LEU A 392 -7.44 -21.25 28.54
CA LEU A 392 -6.28 -20.80 29.29
C LEU A 392 -5.41 -21.99 29.67
N HIS A 393 -4.10 -21.82 29.51
CA HIS A 393 -3.11 -22.79 29.92
C HIS A 393 -2.67 -22.51 31.36
N PRO A 394 -2.66 -23.53 32.26
CA PRO A 394 -2.14 -23.35 33.60
C PRO A 394 -0.65 -22.95 33.59
N THR A 395 -0.31 -21.99 34.43
CA THR A 395 1.07 -21.51 34.59
C THR A 395 1.60 -21.75 36.00
N ASP A 396 2.92 -21.83 36.14
CA ASP A 396 3.60 -21.91 37.43
C ASP A 396 3.76 -20.53 38.09
N SER A 397 4.52 -20.45 39.19
CA SER A 397 4.72 -19.19 39.91
C SER A 397 5.57 -18.15 39.14
N GLU A 398 6.27 -18.57 38.08
CA GLU A 398 7.08 -17.71 37.22
C GLU A 398 6.31 -17.27 35.97
N GLY A 399 5.08 -17.77 35.78
CA GLY A 399 4.23 -17.44 34.63
C GLY A 399 4.44 -18.35 33.42
N LEU A 400 5.27 -19.40 33.55
CA LEU A 400 5.55 -20.36 32.49
C LEU A 400 4.48 -21.45 32.42
N ARG A 401 4.18 -21.95 31.23
CA ARG A 401 3.23 -23.05 30.98
C ARG A 401 3.68 -24.31 31.72
N ILE A 402 2.80 -24.87 32.55
CA ILE A 402 3.06 -26.16 33.21
C ILE A 402 2.95 -27.29 32.17
N PRO A 403 4.02 -28.04 31.86
CA PRO A 403 3.96 -29.11 30.88
C PRO A 403 2.85 -30.13 31.18
N ASP A 404 2.15 -30.60 30.14
CA ASP A 404 1.06 -31.58 30.20
C ASP A 404 -0.19 -31.15 31.02
N ALA A 405 -0.25 -29.90 31.47
CA ALA A 405 -1.41 -29.40 32.19
C ALA A 405 -2.61 -29.26 31.24
N THR A 406 -3.78 -29.72 31.68
CA THR A 406 -5.00 -29.64 30.86
C THR A 406 -5.47 -28.19 30.76
N PRO A 407 -5.64 -27.62 29.55
CA PRO A 407 -6.22 -26.30 29.38
C PRO A 407 -7.63 -26.20 29.96
N THR A 408 -7.98 -25.02 30.45
CA THR A 408 -9.32 -24.74 31.01
C THR A 408 -10.05 -23.71 30.16
N LEU A 409 -11.37 -23.75 30.12
CA LEU A 409 -12.14 -22.76 29.37
C LEU A 409 -11.91 -21.35 29.90
N CYS A 410 -11.82 -20.37 29.00
CA CYS A 410 -11.72 -18.98 29.40
C CYS A 410 -12.97 -18.53 30.17
N PRO A 411 -12.81 -17.79 31.28
CA PRO A 411 -13.92 -17.06 31.88
C PRO A 411 -14.32 -15.86 31.00
N SER A 412 -15.50 -15.29 31.26
CA SER A 412 -15.96 -14.05 30.59
C SER A 412 -15.06 -12.83 30.84
N THR A 413 -14.18 -12.90 31.83
CA THR A 413 -13.24 -11.84 32.16
C THR A 413 -11.88 -12.47 32.36
N ILE A 414 -10.97 -12.20 31.44
CA ILE A 414 -9.64 -12.81 31.42
C ILE A 414 -8.83 -12.32 32.63
N PRO A 415 -8.28 -13.23 33.45
CA PRO A 415 -7.40 -12.86 34.56
C PRO A 415 -6.12 -12.18 34.05
N GLU A 416 -5.63 -11.20 34.80
CA GLU A 416 -4.33 -10.57 34.52
C GLU A 416 -3.20 -11.62 34.55
N GLY A 417 -2.32 -11.58 33.56
CA GLY A 417 -1.22 -12.54 33.41
C GLY A 417 -1.64 -13.95 32.96
N ALA A 418 -2.90 -14.14 32.53
CA ALA A 418 -3.33 -15.41 31.95
C ALA A 418 -2.61 -15.69 30.62
N VAL A 419 -2.29 -16.96 30.38
CA VAL A 419 -1.67 -17.43 29.13
C VAL A 419 -2.71 -18.23 28.34
N GLU A 420 -2.93 -17.88 27.08
CA GLU A 420 -3.84 -18.60 26.20
C GLU A 420 -3.27 -19.99 25.86
N ALA A 421 -4.09 -21.03 25.82
CA ALA A 421 -3.67 -22.34 25.35
C ALA A 421 -3.49 -22.33 23.83
N PHE A 422 -2.84 -23.37 23.30
CA PHE A 422 -2.74 -23.56 21.86
C PHE A 422 -4.14 -23.57 21.21
N PRO A 423 -4.27 -22.97 20.02
CA PRO A 423 -5.55 -22.89 19.34
C PRO A 423 -6.10 -24.28 19.02
N LEU A 424 -7.42 -24.42 19.11
CA LEU A 424 -8.15 -25.67 18.88
C LEU A 424 -9.27 -25.40 17.88
N TYR A 425 -8.88 -25.21 16.62
CA TYR A 425 -9.78 -24.82 15.54
C TYR A 425 -10.62 -25.99 15.04
N GLY A 426 -11.91 -25.75 14.88
CA GLY A 426 -12.85 -26.65 14.20
C GLY A 426 -13.75 -25.86 13.25
N ILE A 427 -14.53 -26.57 12.43
CA ILE A 427 -15.51 -25.94 11.53
C ILE A 427 -16.90 -26.04 12.12
N TYR A 428 -17.62 -24.93 12.10
CA TYR A 428 -18.97 -24.83 12.62
C TYR A 428 -19.89 -24.15 11.60
N VAL A 429 -21.17 -24.51 11.59
CA VAL A 429 -22.21 -23.67 11.00
C VAL A 429 -22.58 -22.63 12.05
N TYR A 430 -22.44 -21.37 11.70
CA TYR A 430 -22.88 -20.23 12.51
C TYR A 430 -24.13 -19.61 11.91
N ASP A 431 -25.14 -19.37 12.74
CA ASP A 431 -26.37 -18.67 12.35
C ASP A 431 -26.34 -17.23 12.84
N PHE A 432 -26.27 -16.28 11.91
CA PHE A 432 -26.20 -14.85 12.22
C PHE A 432 -27.51 -14.30 12.80
N THR A 433 -28.63 -15.00 12.63
CA THR A 433 -29.94 -14.59 13.12
C THR A 433 -30.20 -15.12 14.52
N GLU A 434 -29.88 -16.39 14.75
CA GLU A 434 -30.12 -17.06 16.04
C GLU A 434 -28.93 -16.95 17.01
N ASP A 435 -27.75 -16.52 16.55
CA ASP A 435 -26.50 -16.50 17.33
C ASP A 435 -26.19 -17.89 17.91
N THR A 436 -26.30 -18.90 17.03
CA THR A 436 -26.03 -20.30 17.37
C THR A 436 -24.90 -20.84 16.52
N GLN A 437 -24.13 -21.76 17.11
CA GLN A 437 -22.99 -22.39 16.48
C GLN A 437 -23.10 -23.91 16.63
N LEU A 438 -23.06 -24.64 15.52
CA LEU A 438 -23.18 -26.09 15.48
C LEU A 438 -21.92 -26.71 14.87
N PRO A 439 -21.26 -27.67 15.54
CA PRO A 439 -20.02 -28.26 15.03
C PRO A 439 -20.29 -29.13 13.81
N VAL A 440 -19.40 -29.02 12.82
CA VAL A 440 -19.37 -29.82 11.60
C VAL A 440 -18.09 -30.63 11.52
N VAL A 441 -16.96 -30.03 11.86
CA VAL A 441 -15.65 -30.69 12.00
C VAL A 441 -15.21 -30.49 13.44
N ILE A 442 -15.02 -31.60 14.15
CA ILE A 442 -14.56 -31.59 15.54
C ILE A 442 -13.08 -31.17 15.54
N PRO A 443 -12.68 -30.23 16.42
CA PRO A 443 -11.30 -29.79 16.47
C PRO A 443 -10.38 -30.87 17.04
N GLU A 444 -9.12 -30.87 16.62
CA GLU A 444 -8.07 -31.80 17.03
C GLU A 444 -6.89 -31.02 17.62
N GLU A 445 -6.29 -31.50 18.73
CA GLU A 445 -5.14 -30.81 19.33
C GLU A 445 -3.97 -30.78 18.35
N ASN A 446 -3.22 -29.66 18.34
CA ASN A 446 -2.07 -29.42 17.46
C ASN A 446 -2.39 -29.39 15.95
N ILE A 447 -3.68 -29.36 15.57
CA ILE A 447 -4.13 -29.23 14.18
C ILE A 447 -4.99 -27.97 14.06
N ILE A 448 -4.68 -27.16 13.05
CA ILE A 448 -5.51 -26.05 12.60
C ILE A 448 -6.44 -26.57 11.51
N VAL A 449 -7.74 -26.34 11.68
CA VAL A 449 -8.76 -26.58 10.66
C VAL A 449 -9.30 -25.25 10.17
N ASP A 450 -9.14 -24.93 8.88
CA ASP A 450 -9.38 -23.58 8.36
C ASP A 450 -9.97 -23.57 6.94
N GLU A 451 -10.35 -22.38 6.48
CA GLU A 451 -10.83 -22.05 5.14
C GLU A 451 -11.95 -22.99 4.65
N PRO A 452 -13.05 -23.13 5.42
CA PRO A 452 -14.14 -23.98 5.00
C PRO A 452 -14.87 -23.37 3.81
N VAL A 453 -15.16 -24.18 2.80
CA VAL A 453 -15.98 -23.81 1.65
C VAL A 453 -17.07 -24.84 1.39
N VAL A 454 -18.14 -24.42 0.71
CA VAL A 454 -19.28 -25.28 0.38
C VAL A 454 -19.37 -25.46 -1.13
N LEU A 455 -19.37 -26.72 -1.58
CA LEU A 455 -19.56 -27.09 -2.97
C LEU A 455 -21.05 -27.17 -3.30
N ALA A 456 -21.67 -25.98 -3.37
CA ALA A 456 -23.07 -25.80 -3.70
C ALA A 456 -23.23 -24.75 -4.81
N PRO A 457 -24.22 -24.92 -5.70
CA PRO A 457 -24.54 -23.89 -6.68
C PRO A 457 -24.91 -22.57 -5.98
N ARG A 458 -24.30 -21.48 -6.43
CA ARG A 458 -24.55 -20.12 -5.93
C ARG A 458 -24.89 -19.16 -7.07
N PRO A 459 -25.59 -18.04 -6.79
CA PRO A 459 -25.87 -17.04 -7.82
C PRO A 459 -24.59 -16.55 -8.49
N ARG A 460 -24.60 -16.50 -9.83
CA ARG A 460 -23.50 -15.89 -10.59
C ARG A 460 -23.62 -14.36 -10.53
N PRO A 461 -22.54 -13.63 -10.17
CA PRO A 461 -22.48 -12.18 -10.27
C PRO A 461 -22.70 -11.67 -11.69
N THR A 462 -22.88 -10.35 -11.80
CA THR A 462 -22.89 -9.66 -13.09
C THR A 462 -21.55 -9.87 -13.80
N VAL A 463 -21.59 -10.19 -15.10
CA VAL A 463 -20.37 -10.24 -15.92
C VAL A 463 -20.03 -8.83 -16.37
N LEU A 464 -18.87 -8.33 -15.92
CA LEU A 464 -18.24 -7.15 -16.50
C LEU A 464 -17.38 -7.58 -17.69
N ILE A 465 -17.75 -7.11 -18.88
CA ILE A 465 -17.00 -7.37 -20.10
C ILE A 465 -15.80 -6.42 -20.13
N ASP A 466 -14.63 -6.95 -20.48
CA ASP A 466 -13.42 -6.15 -20.68
C ASP A 466 -13.71 -5.00 -21.64
N LYS A 467 -13.30 -3.78 -21.27
CA LYS A 467 -13.49 -2.60 -22.10
C LYS A 467 -12.76 -2.77 -23.43
N ALA A 468 -13.49 -2.55 -24.52
CA ALA A 468 -12.95 -2.71 -25.86
C ALA A 468 -12.16 -1.46 -26.31
N VAL A 469 -10.94 -1.69 -26.77
CA VAL A 469 -10.11 -0.65 -27.41
C VAL A 469 -10.80 -0.12 -28.66
N GLY A 470 -10.86 1.21 -28.78
CA GLY A 470 -11.54 1.94 -29.86
C GLY A 470 -13.04 2.16 -29.65
N LEU A 471 -13.64 1.54 -28.62
CA LEU A 471 -15.02 1.77 -28.19
C LEU A 471 -15.06 2.48 -26.84
N GLU A 472 -14.51 1.85 -25.80
CA GLU A 472 -14.51 2.34 -24.41
C GLU A 472 -13.14 2.87 -24.00
N LEU A 473 -12.06 2.27 -24.49
CA LEU A 473 -10.69 2.76 -24.32
C LEU A 473 -10.25 3.49 -25.59
N ASP A 474 -9.48 4.57 -25.45
CA ASP A 474 -8.96 5.28 -26.62
C ASP A 474 -7.91 4.41 -27.34
N GLN A 475 -8.17 4.12 -28.61
CA GLN A 475 -7.31 3.23 -29.41
C GLN A 475 -5.91 3.78 -29.61
N ALA A 476 -5.78 5.09 -29.85
CA ALA A 476 -4.49 5.66 -30.16
C ALA A 476 -3.61 5.74 -28.91
N LEU A 477 -4.21 6.08 -27.75
CA LEU A 477 -3.52 6.02 -26.47
C LEU A 477 -3.13 4.58 -26.07
N ALA A 478 -3.98 3.60 -26.36
CA ALA A 478 -3.74 2.21 -26.00
C ALA A 478 -2.71 1.49 -26.89
N GLU A 479 -2.84 1.62 -28.22
CA GLU A 479 -2.07 0.84 -29.20
C GLU A 479 -0.83 1.59 -29.71
N ASP A 480 -0.88 2.92 -29.87
CA ASP A 480 0.22 3.69 -30.46
C ASP A 480 1.18 4.26 -29.40
N GLU A 481 0.68 4.62 -28.22
CA GLU A 481 1.45 5.34 -27.18
C GLU A 481 1.62 4.60 -25.84
N PHE A 482 0.78 3.61 -25.55
CA PHE A 482 0.77 2.88 -24.27
C PHE A 482 0.62 3.78 -23.03
N VAL A 483 -0.32 4.72 -23.10
CA VAL A 483 -0.61 5.70 -22.03
C VAL A 483 -2.09 5.71 -21.66
N GLY A 484 -2.41 6.23 -20.48
CA GLY A 484 -3.76 6.68 -20.13
C GLY A 484 -3.81 8.20 -19.96
N ILE A 485 -4.98 8.73 -19.61
CA ILE A 485 -5.17 10.14 -19.27
C ILE A 485 -5.43 10.27 -17.77
N LEU A 486 -4.70 11.18 -17.12
CA LEU A 486 -5.07 11.72 -15.82
C LEU A 486 -5.79 13.05 -16.03
N HIS A 487 -7.02 13.15 -15.54
CA HIS A 487 -7.85 14.35 -15.56
C HIS A 487 -8.17 14.76 -14.12
N ILE A 488 -7.84 15.97 -13.72
CA ILE A 488 -8.21 16.52 -12.41
C ILE A 488 -9.11 17.72 -12.67
N ARG A 489 -10.34 17.69 -12.14
CA ARG A 489 -11.31 18.77 -12.33
C ARG A 489 -10.83 20.07 -11.68
N SER A 490 -10.27 20.02 -10.46
CA SER A 490 -9.52 21.15 -9.92
C SER A 490 -8.58 20.75 -8.78
N VAL A 491 -7.34 21.23 -8.79
CA VAL A 491 -6.41 21.11 -7.64
C VAL A 491 -6.77 22.05 -6.47
N TYR A 492 -7.72 22.97 -6.67
CA TYR A 492 -8.24 23.85 -5.62
C TYR A 492 -9.50 23.28 -4.95
N ASP A 493 -9.98 22.14 -5.42
CA ASP A 493 -11.07 21.37 -4.82
C ASP A 493 -10.47 20.42 -3.77
N PHE A 494 -10.74 20.66 -2.49
CA PHE A 494 -10.39 19.77 -1.40
C PHE A 494 -11.65 19.22 -0.74
N ASP A 495 -11.96 17.96 -1.03
CA ASP A 495 -13.16 17.26 -0.56
C ASP A 495 -14.46 18.06 -0.80
N GLY A 496 -14.61 18.65 -1.99
CA GLY A 496 -15.77 19.46 -2.39
C GLY A 496 -15.72 20.92 -1.89
N ASN A 497 -14.60 21.37 -1.33
CA ASN A 497 -14.44 22.72 -0.80
C ASN A 497 -13.31 23.47 -1.51
N PHE A 498 -13.52 24.76 -1.78
CA PHE A 498 -12.47 25.60 -2.36
C PHE A 498 -11.37 25.90 -1.34
N ASN A 499 -10.13 25.55 -1.69
CA ASN A 499 -8.93 25.94 -0.97
C ASN A 499 -8.06 26.80 -1.89
N ALA A 500 -7.84 28.05 -1.52
CA ALA A 500 -7.05 28.98 -2.31
C ALA A 500 -5.53 28.67 -2.31
N LEU A 501 -5.06 27.66 -1.56
CA LEU A 501 -3.65 27.25 -1.45
C LEU A 501 -2.72 28.43 -1.10
N GLY A 502 -3.20 29.36 -0.27
CA GLY A 502 -2.45 30.54 0.16
C GLY A 502 -2.63 31.79 -0.69
N SER A 503 -3.42 31.74 -1.77
CA SER A 503 -3.81 32.93 -2.54
C SER A 503 -4.87 33.76 -1.81
N SER A 504 -5.07 35.00 -2.28
CA SER A 504 -6.12 35.90 -1.80
C SER A 504 -7.49 35.71 -2.46
N ALA A 505 -7.62 34.81 -3.45
CA ALA A 505 -8.90 34.56 -4.10
C ALA A 505 -9.88 33.92 -3.11
N GLY A 506 -11.13 34.40 -3.08
CA GLY A 506 -12.19 33.90 -2.21
C GLY A 506 -13.02 32.77 -2.84
N THR A 507 -12.98 32.62 -4.15
CA THR A 507 -13.73 31.58 -4.88
C THR A 507 -12.93 31.01 -6.06
N LEU A 508 -13.36 29.83 -6.54
CA LEU A 508 -12.80 29.24 -7.76
C LEU A 508 -13.01 30.15 -8.98
N ALA A 509 -14.13 30.85 -9.08
CA ALA A 509 -14.41 31.75 -10.19
C ALA A 509 -13.43 32.94 -10.22
N GLU A 510 -13.07 33.47 -9.04
CA GLU A 510 -12.04 34.52 -8.92
C GLU A 510 -10.64 33.99 -9.23
N MET A 511 -10.33 32.74 -8.84
CA MET A 511 -9.06 32.08 -9.19
C MET A 511 -8.94 31.81 -10.70
N ALA A 512 -10.06 31.48 -11.35
CA ALA A 512 -10.11 31.15 -12.77
C ALA A 512 -10.07 32.37 -13.70
N ASP A 513 -10.41 33.57 -13.20
CA ASP A 513 -10.42 34.80 -13.98
C ASP A 513 -9.04 35.52 -13.90
N PRO A 514 -8.24 35.52 -14.99
CA PRO A 514 -6.92 36.14 -15.00
C PRO A 514 -6.95 37.67 -14.85
N THR A 515 -8.11 38.32 -14.92
CA THR A 515 -8.25 39.76 -14.63
C THR A 515 -8.43 40.06 -13.14
N ILE A 516 -8.72 39.04 -12.33
CA ILE A 516 -8.84 39.11 -10.87
C ILE A 516 -7.61 38.48 -10.22
N THR A 517 -7.27 37.26 -10.62
CA THR A 517 -6.10 36.52 -10.14
C THR A 517 -5.16 36.27 -11.32
N ASP A 518 -4.14 37.11 -11.47
CA ASP A 518 -3.14 36.91 -12.52
C ASP A 518 -2.33 35.64 -12.29
N ALA A 519 -1.53 35.22 -13.28
CA ALA A 519 -0.82 33.95 -13.15
C ALA A 519 0.12 33.93 -11.93
N ASP A 520 0.83 35.02 -11.61
CA ASP A 520 1.78 35.07 -10.49
C ASP A 520 1.10 35.06 -9.11
N GLN A 521 -0.17 35.44 -9.05
CA GLN A 521 -1.01 35.32 -7.86
C GLN A 521 -1.59 33.91 -7.68
N ARG A 522 -1.53 33.04 -8.70
CA ARG A 522 -1.96 31.64 -8.58
C ARG A 522 -0.87 30.81 -7.90
N PRO A 523 -1.17 30.18 -6.74
CA PRO A 523 -0.18 29.40 -6.03
C PRO A 523 0.14 28.10 -6.75
N ALA A 524 -0.85 27.38 -7.29
CA ALA A 524 -0.60 26.15 -8.04
C ALA A 524 -0.34 26.45 -9.53
N ARG A 525 0.79 25.95 -10.05
CA ARG A 525 1.24 26.19 -11.43
C ARG A 525 1.46 24.92 -12.25
N TYR A 526 2.05 23.90 -11.64
CA TYR A 526 2.37 22.64 -12.32
C TYR A 526 1.90 21.44 -11.52
N LEU A 527 1.54 20.37 -12.20
CA LEU A 527 1.37 19.05 -11.61
C LEU A 527 2.60 18.21 -11.96
N ARG A 528 3.38 17.78 -10.97
CA ARG A 528 4.44 16.79 -11.15
C ARG A 528 3.84 15.39 -11.04
N ILE A 529 4.10 14.55 -12.02
CA ILE A 529 3.75 13.13 -12.03
C ILE A 529 4.99 12.33 -11.63
N VAL A 530 4.84 11.43 -10.68
CA VAL A 530 5.94 10.68 -10.08
C VAL A 530 5.61 9.20 -10.05
N LYS A 531 6.57 8.37 -10.45
CA LYS A 531 6.46 6.91 -10.41
C LYS A 531 7.31 6.37 -9.26
N ALA A 532 6.85 5.31 -8.61
CA ALA A 532 7.68 4.54 -7.69
C ALA A 532 8.82 3.83 -8.46
N THR A 533 10.04 3.85 -7.90
CA THR A 533 11.12 3.00 -8.41
C THR A 533 10.92 1.58 -7.89
N ALA A 534 10.72 0.63 -8.81
CA ALA A 534 10.71 -0.79 -8.45
C ALA A 534 12.07 -1.20 -7.88
N ILE A 535 12.08 -1.89 -6.74
CA ILE A 535 13.30 -2.31 -6.05
C ILE A 535 13.50 -3.81 -6.26
N PRO A 536 14.67 -4.28 -6.72
CA PRO A 536 14.95 -5.72 -6.86
C PRO A 536 15.20 -6.38 -5.51
N ASP A 537 15.43 -7.70 -5.49
CA ASP A 537 15.97 -8.35 -4.29
C ASP A 537 17.37 -7.80 -4.02
N PRO A 538 17.61 -7.10 -2.90
CA PRO A 538 18.94 -6.60 -2.58
C PRO A 538 19.94 -7.71 -2.22
N ARG A 539 19.47 -8.96 -2.09
CA ARG A 539 20.27 -10.14 -1.73
C ARG A 539 20.62 -11.03 -2.93
N ASP A 540 20.11 -10.72 -4.12
CA ASP A 540 20.46 -11.44 -5.35
C ASP A 540 21.74 -10.85 -5.95
N ASP A 541 22.78 -11.68 -6.11
CA ASP A 541 24.07 -11.30 -6.69
C ASP A 541 23.96 -10.54 -8.04
N ALA A 542 22.89 -10.75 -8.81
CA ALA A 542 22.68 -10.08 -10.10
C ALA A 542 22.09 -8.66 -9.97
N THR A 543 21.49 -8.33 -8.83
CA THR A 543 20.78 -7.07 -8.57
C THR A 543 21.14 -6.43 -7.23
N GLU A 544 22.19 -6.93 -6.56
CA GLU A 544 22.64 -6.45 -5.26
C GLU A 544 23.06 -4.97 -5.32
N PHE A 545 22.69 -4.24 -4.26
CA PHE A 545 23.10 -2.86 -4.05
C PHE A 545 23.13 -2.57 -2.54
N ASP A 546 23.97 -1.64 -2.11
CA ASP A 546 24.06 -1.25 -0.71
C ASP A 546 22.80 -0.45 -0.31
N VAL A 547 21.88 -1.12 0.39
CA VAL A 547 20.65 -0.53 0.93
C VAL A 547 20.93 0.57 1.97
N GLY A 548 22.01 0.46 2.74
CA GLY A 548 22.41 1.46 3.75
C GLY A 548 22.82 2.78 3.10
N VAL A 549 23.52 2.70 1.96
CA VAL A 549 23.96 3.86 1.17
C VAL A 549 22.83 4.40 0.31
N ALA A 550 22.13 3.54 -0.44
CA ALA A 550 21.30 3.95 -1.56
C ALA A 550 20.12 4.86 -1.17
N PHE A 551 19.43 4.55 -0.08
CA PHE A 551 18.33 5.38 0.41
C PHE A 551 18.84 6.65 1.12
N GLY A 552 19.92 6.50 1.89
CA GLY A 552 20.45 7.58 2.71
C GLY A 552 19.44 8.19 3.71
N ALA A 553 19.49 9.50 3.92
CA ALA A 553 18.67 10.24 4.88
C ALA A 553 17.16 10.15 4.59
N GLY A 554 16.78 9.96 3.32
CA GLY A 554 15.39 9.71 2.93
C GLY A 554 14.82 8.44 3.54
N GLY A 555 15.70 7.47 3.81
CA GLY A 555 15.40 6.18 4.40
C GLY A 555 14.55 5.29 3.50
N ARG A 556 14.56 3.99 3.80
CA ARG A 556 13.81 2.96 3.07
C ARG A 556 12.32 3.27 2.96
N ARG A 557 11.68 3.59 4.09
CA ARG A 557 10.26 4.00 4.15
C ARG A 557 9.97 5.25 3.34
N GLY A 558 10.99 6.05 3.06
CA GLY A 558 10.90 7.20 2.17
C GLY A 558 10.54 6.78 0.76
N GLY A 559 11.01 5.63 0.27
CA GLY A 559 10.87 5.10 -1.09
C GLY A 559 11.66 5.90 -2.14
N MET A 560 12.20 5.21 -3.15
CA MET A 560 12.82 5.82 -4.33
C MET A 560 11.76 6.20 -5.36
N ARG A 561 11.98 7.31 -6.07
CA ARG A 561 10.98 7.89 -7.00
C ARG A 561 11.63 8.48 -8.23
N GLU A 562 10.93 8.34 -9.36
CA GLU A 562 11.30 8.90 -10.64
C GLU A 562 10.25 9.93 -11.08
N ILE A 563 10.68 11.05 -11.64
CA ILE A 563 9.73 12.05 -12.15
C ILE A 563 9.42 11.71 -13.61
N ILE A 564 8.13 11.51 -13.90
CA ILE A 564 7.61 11.24 -15.25
C ILE A 564 7.57 12.53 -16.08
N GLY A 565 7.20 13.63 -15.43
CA GLY A 565 7.13 14.95 -16.04
C GLY A 565 6.14 15.87 -15.35
N TYR A 566 5.86 16.98 -16.03
CA TYR A 566 5.10 18.12 -15.56
C TYR A 566 3.96 18.43 -16.50
N ALA A 567 2.76 18.61 -15.95
CA ALA A 567 1.60 19.14 -16.66
C ALA A 567 1.27 20.55 -16.17
N THR A 568 0.67 21.37 -17.03
CA THR A 568 0.19 22.71 -16.65
C THR A 568 -1.07 22.59 -15.80
N ILE A 569 -1.15 23.40 -14.74
CA ILE A 569 -2.40 23.64 -14.00
C ILE A 569 -3.05 24.92 -14.54
N GLU A 570 -4.27 24.78 -15.06
CA GLU A 570 -5.03 25.90 -15.62
C GLU A 570 -5.57 26.83 -14.52
N PRO A 571 -6.05 28.05 -14.83
CA PRO A 571 -6.52 29.00 -13.81
C PRO A 571 -7.63 28.46 -12.90
N ASP A 572 -8.56 27.67 -13.43
CA ASP A 572 -9.59 26.95 -12.65
C ASP A 572 -9.05 25.73 -11.88
N GLY A 573 -7.73 25.55 -11.84
CA GLY A 573 -7.05 24.44 -11.20
C GLY A 573 -7.14 23.11 -11.97
N SER A 574 -7.78 23.06 -13.13
CA SER A 574 -7.93 21.82 -13.89
C SER A 574 -6.62 21.37 -14.52
N VAL A 575 -6.46 20.04 -14.64
CA VAL A 575 -5.31 19.39 -15.28
C VAL A 575 -5.82 18.27 -16.15
N MET A 576 -5.27 18.10 -17.34
CA MET A 576 -5.52 16.93 -18.16
C MET A 576 -4.25 16.59 -18.94
N THR A 577 -3.71 15.39 -18.73
CA THR A 577 -2.39 15.02 -19.24
C THR A 577 -2.24 13.51 -19.41
N LYS A 578 -1.34 13.09 -20.30
CA LYS A 578 -0.95 11.69 -20.47
C LYS A 578 -0.13 11.22 -19.27
N VAL A 579 -0.34 9.97 -18.89
CA VAL A 579 0.50 9.26 -17.93
C VAL A 579 0.79 7.85 -18.44
N PRO A 580 1.97 7.27 -18.12
CA PRO A 580 2.27 5.89 -18.50
C PRO A 580 1.21 4.93 -17.95
N ALA A 581 0.80 3.97 -18.79
CA ALA A 581 -0.12 2.92 -18.34
C ALA A 581 0.63 1.85 -17.52
N ASN A 582 -0.11 1.12 -16.68
CA ASN A 582 0.37 -0.09 -16.00
C ASN A 582 1.60 0.15 -15.09
N VAL A 583 1.65 1.30 -14.42
CA VAL A 583 2.70 1.62 -13.43
C VAL A 583 2.09 2.31 -12.20
N PRO A 584 2.72 2.20 -11.01
CA PRO A 584 2.32 2.91 -9.81
C PRO A 584 2.69 4.40 -9.90
N LEU A 585 1.68 5.26 -9.87
CA LEU A 585 1.82 6.71 -10.00
C LEU A 585 1.41 7.43 -8.71
N SER A 586 2.02 8.58 -8.50
CA SER A 586 1.65 9.57 -7.49
C SER A 586 1.79 10.98 -8.08
N ILE A 587 1.14 11.96 -7.47
CA ILE A 587 1.09 13.33 -8.00
C ILE A 587 1.50 14.36 -6.95
N GLN A 588 2.01 15.50 -7.41
CA GLN A 588 2.38 16.62 -6.56
C GLN A 588 1.97 17.93 -7.22
N VAL A 589 1.16 18.74 -6.52
CA VAL A 589 0.82 20.10 -6.94
C VAL A 589 2.02 20.99 -6.63
N LEU A 590 2.47 21.81 -7.58
CA LEU A 590 3.67 22.63 -7.46
C LEU A 590 3.37 24.11 -7.60
N ASP A 591 4.20 24.93 -6.97
CA ASP A 591 4.21 26.37 -7.14
C ASP A 591 4.91 26.81 -8.44
N ARG A 592 4.97 28.13 -8.65
CA ARG A 592 5.61 28.73 -9.82
C ARG A 592 7.11 28.43 -9.93
N ASP A 593 7.78 28.14 -8.81
CA ASP A 593 9.21 27.83 -8.73
C ASP A 593 9.47 26.31 -8.87
N GLY A 594 8.42 25.50 -9.01
CA GLY A 594 8.50 24.04 -9.11
C GLY A 594 8.60 23.32 -7.75
N ARG A 595 8.30 23.99 -6.64
CA ARG A 595 8.28 23.39 -5.30
C ARG A 595 6.93 22.75 -5.02
N ARG A 596 6.91 21.58 -4.38
CA ARG A 596 5.67 20.92 -3.98
C ARG A 596 4.92 21.74 -2.93
N ILE A 597 3.65 22.02 -3.24
CA ILE A 597 2.65 22.58 -2.33
C ILE A 597 2.08 21.44 -1.49
N GLY A 598 2.20 21.54 -0.17
CA GLY A 598 1.61 20.59 0.76
C GLY A 598 2.37 19.26 0.92
N GLY A 599 1.64 18.24 1.40
CA GLY A 599 2.17 16.90 1.67
C GLY A 599 2.46 16.09 0.41
N ARG A 600 3.20 14.99 0.54
CA ARG A 600 3.32 13.99 -0.53
C ARG A 600 2.00 13.23 -0.68
N HIS A 601 1.64 12.89 -1.91
CA HIS A 601 0.65 11.86 -2.16
C HIS A 601 1.23 10.51 -1.74
N LEU A 602 0.54 9.80 -0.83
CA LEU A 602 1.02 8.56 -0.20
C LEU A 602 0.20 7.33 -0.64
N ASN A 603 -0.47 7.43 -1.78
CA ASN A 603 -1.20 6.33 -2.41
C ASN A 603 -0.69 6.14 -3.85
N TRP A 604 -0.73 4.91 -4.35
CA TRP A 604 -0.33 4.56 -5.70
C TRP A 604 -1.58 4.40 -6.58
N ILE A 605 -1.80 5.39 -7.46
CA ILE A 605 -2.83 5.29 -8.51
C ILE A 605 -2.26 4.55 -9.72
N GLN A 606 -3.13 3.96 -10.52
CA GLN A 606 -2.76 3.34 -11.80
C GLN A 606 -3.77 3.72 -12.88
N VAL A 607 -3.38 3.58 -14.14
CA VAL A 607 -4.29 3.62 -15.30
C VAL A 607 -3.96 2.50 -16.26
N ARG A 608 -4.96 1.93 -16.94
CA ARG A 608 -4.76 1.05 -18.10
C ARG A 608 -4.53 1.86 -19.36
N ALA A 609 -3.92 1.23 -20.36
CA ALA A 609 -3.67 1.88 -21.64
C ALA A 609 -5.01 2.26 -22.32
N GLY A 610 -5.15 3.52 -22.73
CA GLY A 610 -6.39 4.08 -23.25
C GLY A 610 -7.47 4.45 -22.22
N GLU A 611 -7.23 4.21 -20.93
CA GLU A 611 -8.13 4.60 -19.85
C GLU A 611 -8.00 6.11 -19.52
N THR A 612 -9.10 6.72 -19.06
CA THR A 612 -9.08 8.04 -18.42
C THR A 612 -9.43 7.89 -16.95
N LEU A 613 -8.50 8.27 -16.08
CA LEU A 613 -8.71 8.44 -14.64
C LEU A 613 -8.98 9.91 -14.36
N GLU A 614 -10.17 10.19 -13.84
CA GLU A 614 -10.71 11.51 -13.51
C GLU A 614 -10.88 11.71 -12.00
N CYS A 615 -10.18 12.68 -11.43
CA CYS A 615 -10.35 13.09 -10.04
C CYS A 615 -11.19 14.37 -9.95
N ASN A 616 -12.21 14.40 -9.09
CA ASN A 616 -12.96 15.62 -8.80
C ASN A 616 -12.09 16.71 -8.16
N GLY A 617 -11.14 16.31 -7.32
CA GLY A 617 -10.28 17.21 -6.56
C GLY A 617 -9.16 16.49 -5.83
N CYS A 618 -8.48 17.21 -4.96
CA CYS A 618 -7.50 16.68 -4.02
C CYS A 618 -8.20 16.22 -2.72
N HIS A 619 -7.75 15.11 -2.14
CA HIS A 619 -8.27 14.63 -0.87
C HIS A 619 -7.30 14.96 0.28
N THR A 620 -7.83 15.34 1.46
CA THR A 620 -7.00 15.66 2.63
C THR A 620 -7.51 14.97 3.90
N HIS A 621 -6.60 14.28 4.58
CA HIS A 621 -6.94 13.58 5.84
C HIS A 621 -7.00 14.51 7.06
N ASN A 622 -6.58 15.76 6.90
CA ASN A 622 -6.47 16.74 7.99
C ASN A 622 -7.36 17.94 7.69
N VAL A 623 -8.67 17.81 7.82
CA VAL A 623 -9.56 18.98 7.87
C VAL A 623 -10.10 19.19 9.26
N THR A 624 -10.18 20.46 9.63
CA THR A 624 -10.84 20.94 10.84
C THR A 624 -12.28 21.27 10.47
N ALA A 625 -13.23 20.87 11.32
CA ALA A 625 -14.66 21.12 11.15
C ALA A 625 -14.96 22.58 10.72
N PRO A 626 -16.01 22.82 9.90
CA PRO A 626 -17.16 21.96 9.65
C PRO A 626 -16.99 20.91 8.55
N ALA A 627 -15.91 20.97 7.75
CA ALA A 627 -15.57 19.92 6.82
C ALA A 627 -14.90 18.77 7.59
N LEU A 628 -15.56 17.62 7.68
CA LEU A 628 -14.88 16.34 7.94
C LEU A 628 -14.12 15.99 6.66
N PRO A 629 -12.98 15.27 6.71
CA PRO A 629 -12.47 14.62 5.51
C PRO A 629 -13.67 13.84 5.00
N VAL A 630 -14.04 14.00 3.74
CA VAL A 630 -15.07 13.15 3.16
C VAL A 630 -14.31 12.07 2.43
N PRO A 631 -13.93 10.95 3.08
CA PRO A 631 -13.50 9.78 2.35
C PRO A 631 -14.54 9.48 1.31
N HIS A 632 -14.05 9.23 0.11
CA HIS A 632 -14.91 8.86 -0.99
C HIS A 632 -14.18 7.91 -1.92
N GLY A 633 -14.90 6.86 -2.32
CA GLY A 633 -14.62 6.18 -3.55
C GLY A 633 -14.95 7.08 -4.74
N TYR A 634 -14.67 6.58 -5.93
CA TYR A 634 -14.76 7.41 -7.14
C TYR A 634 -16.21 7.81 -7.50
N SER A 635 -17.22 7.02 -7.11
CA SER A 635 -18.63 7.23 -7.45
C SER A 635 -19.46 7.95 -6.39
N ASP A 636 -18.95 8.06 -5.16
CA ASP A 636 -19.57 8.76 -4.03
C ASP A 636 -18.75 9.96 -3.56
N ALA A 637 -17.81 10.43 -4.40
CA ALA A 637 -17.08 11.67 -4.18
C ALA A 637 -17.98 12.90 -4.12
N PRO A 638 -17.61 13.93 -3.32
CA PRO A 638 -18.27 15.22 -3.36
C PRO A 638 -18.35 15.71 -4.79
N ALA A 639 -19.48 16.34 -5.12
CA ALA A 639 -19.60 17.01 -6.39
C ALA A 639 -18.44 18.01 -6.53
N THR A 640 -17.72 17.93 -7.64
CA THR A 640 -16.62 18.84 -7.89
C THR A 640 -17.08 20.29 -7.85
N ILE A 641 -16.30 21.17 -7.23
CA ILE A 641 -16.55 22.62 -7.25
C ILE A 641 -16.30 23.21 -8.64
N ASN A 642 -15.47 22.55 -9.46
CA ASN A 642 -15.27 22.93 -10.84
C ASN A 642 -16.24 22.18 -11.74
N VAL A 643 -17.44 22.72 -11.93
CA VAL A 643 -18.43 22.16 -12.86
C VAL A 643 -18.10 22.42 -14.34
N GLY A 644 -17.03 23.16 -14.63
CA GLY A 644 -16.66 23.59 -15.98
C GLY A 644 -17.57 24.69 -16.50
N ALA A 645 -17.56 24.90 -17.83
CA ALA A 645 -18.33 25.95 -18.47
C ALA A 645 -19.85 25.75 -18.28
N PRO A 646 -20.61 26.78 -17.84
CA PRO A 646 -22.03 26.65 -17.53
C PRO A 646 -22.93 26.51 -18.77
N THR A 647 -22.44 26.94 -19.93
CA THR A 647 -23.14 26.88 -21.22
C THR A 647 -22.16 26.48 -22.33
N GLY A 648 -22.65 26.20 -23.53
CA GLY A 648 -21.81 26.00 -24.71
C GLY A 648 -22.43 26.69 -25.92
N PRO A 649 -21.68 27.52 -26.69
CA PRO A 649 -20.29 27.94 -26.45
C PRO A 649 -20.13 28.87 -25.24
N TYR A 650 -18.98 28.80 -24.56
CA TYR A 650 -18.63 29.69 -23.43
C TYR A 650 -17.18 30.14 -23.53
N ILE A 651 -16.94 31.40 -23.18
CA ILE A 651 -15.60 31.98 -23.08
C ILE A 651 -15.42 32.26 -21.59
N PHE A 652 -14.37 31.70 -20.98
CA PHE A 652 -14.11 31.97 -19.58
C PHE A 652 -13.80 33.46 -19.38
N PRO A 653 -14.26 34.07 -18.28
CA PRO A 653 -13.95 35.47 -17.99
C PRO A 653 -12.45 35.74 -18.03
N GLY A 654 -12.07 36.92 -18.54
CA GLY A 654 -10.67 37.33 -18.63
C GLY A 654 -9.84 36.66 -19.72
N THR A 655 -10.33 35.60 -20.38
CA THR A 655 -9.50 34.84 -21.34
C THR A 655 -9.21 35.55 -22.66
N LYS A 656 -7.98 35.50 -23.15
CA LYS A 656 -7.61 36.09 -24.45
C LYS A 656 -8.41 35.49 -25.59
N LEU A 657 -8.89 36.37 -26.47
CA LEU A 657 -9.49 36.00 -27.74
C LEU A 657 -8.46 36.24 -28.83
N GLU A 658 -7.83 35.18 -29.33
CA GLU A 658 -7.00 35.28 -30.53
C GLU A 658 -7.84 35.65 -31.75
N VAL A 659 -7.19 36.28 -32.74
CA VAL A 659 -7.82 36.70 -34.01
C VAL A 659 -8.36 35.49 -34.82
N ASP A 660 -7.91 34.26 -34.48
CA ASP A 660 -8.31 32.98 -35.10
C ASP A 660 -9.25 32.11 -34.22
N GLY A 661 -9.99 32.71 -33.28
CA GLY A 661 -11.19 32.09 -32.68
C GLY A 661 -11.13 31.72 -31.20
N GLY A 662 -9.96 31.79 -30.55
CA GLY A 662 -9.79 31.62 -29.09
C GLY A 662 -10.23 30.27 -28.52
N VAL A 663 -9.99 30.05 -27.21
CA VAL A 663 -10.47 28.85 -26.51
C VAL A 663 -11.95 29.02 -26.16
N VAL A 664 -12.83 28.49 -26.99
CA VAL A 664 -14.29 28.46 -26.74
C VAL A 664 -14.67 27.11 -26.15
N ALA A 665 -15.09 27.08 -24.89
CA ALA A 665 -15.50 25.88 -24.17
C ALA A 665 -16.91 25.39 -24.55
N ARG A 666 -17.12 24.08 -24.43
CA ARG A 666 -18.46 23.45 -24.42
C ARG A 666 -18.98 23.36 -22.99
N MET A 667 -20.30 23.28 -22.85
CA MET A 667 -20.92 23.10 -21.54
C MET A 667 -20.30 21.90 -20.80
N GLY A 668 -19.86 22.12 -19.56
CA GLY A 668 -19.23 21.12 -18.69
C GLY A 668 -17.71 21.01 -18.82
N GLU A 669 -17.09 21.57 -19.87
CA GLU A 669 -15.63 21.51 -20.04
C GLU A 669 -14.92 22.41 -19.01
N THR A 670 -13.90 21.88 -18.34
CA THR A 670 -12.92 22.69 -17.59
C THR A 670 -12.04 23.50 -18.54
N MET A 671 -11.26 24.43 -18.02
CA MET A 671 -10.28 25.18 -18.81
C MET A 671 -9.26 24.26 -19.48
N ALA A 672 -8.81 23.19 -18.81
CA ALA A 672 -7.89 22.19 -19.39
C ALA A 672 -8.54 21.44 -20.56
N GLN A 673 -9.76 20.93 -20.37
CA GLN A 673 -10.50 20.22 -21.42
C GLN A 673 -10.75 21.13 -22.64
N ALA A 674 -11.17 22.37 -22.41
CA ALA A 674 -11.43 23.33 -23.47
C ALA A 674 -10.16 23.69 -24.24
N ARG A 675 -9.04 23.91 -23.53
CA ARG A 675 -7.73 24.19 -24.14
C ARG A 675 -7.28 23.03 -25.00
N ILE A 676 -7.22 21.81 -24.45
CA ILE A 676 -6.75 20.62 -25.17
C ILE A 676 -7.59 20.35 -26.41
N ARG A 677 -8.92 20.44 -26.29
CA ARG A 677 -9.79 20.24 -27.46
C ARG A 677 -9.54 21.29 -28.55
N SER A 678 -9.30 22.55 -28.17
CA SER A 678 -9.09 23.65 -29.12
C SER A 678 -7.67 23.66 -29.72
N SER A 679 -6.64 23.26 -28.97
CA SER A 679 -5.26 23.18 -29.47
C SER A 679 -5.01 21.93 -30.32
N CYS A 680 -5.73 20.84 -30.05
CA CYS A 680 -5.47 19.52 -30.67
C CYS A 680 -6.46 19.17 -31.81
N THR A 681 -6.88 20.17 -32.60
CA THR A 681 -7.90 20.02 -33.65
C THR A 681 -7.43 19.23 -34.88
N ASN A 682 -7.44 17.91 -34.73
CA ASN A 682 -7.99 16.95 -35.71
C ASN A 682 -9.06 16.04 -35.08
N ALA A 683 -9.55 16.35 -33.86
CA ALA A 683 -10.55 15.55 -33.16
C ALA A 683 -11.99 15.90 -33.61
N SER A 684 -12.67 14.94 -34.25
CA SER A 684 -14.10 15.07 -34.62
C SER A 684 -15.03 15.01 -33.41
N ALA A 685 -16.12 15.78 -33.45
CA ALA A 685 -16.91 16.23 -32.29
C ALA A 685 -17.74 15.19 -31.51
N VAL A 686 -17.44 13.89 -31.55
CA VAL A 686 -18.26 12.85 -30.87
C VAL A 686 -17.44 11.94 -29.95
N PHE A 687 -16.12 11.94 -30.05
CA PHE A 687 -15.16 11.36 -29.09
C PHE A 687 -13.88 12.19 -29.19
N LEU A 688 -13.07 12.32 -28.13
CA LEU A 688 -11.71 12.89 -28.19
C LEU A 688 -10.73 12.00 -29.00
N LYS A 689 -11.18 11.41 -30.12
CA LYS A 689 -10.41 10.53 -31.01
C LYS A 689 -9.42 11.35 -31.85
N THR A 690 -8.31 11.71 -31.22
CA THR A 690 -6.95 11.23 -31.53
C THR A 690 -5.96 12.04 -30.68
N ALA A 691 -5.85 11.70 -29.39
CA ALA A 691 -4.85 12.27 -28.49
C ALA A 691 -3.39 11.90 -28.88
N ALA A 692 -3.20 10.95 -29.81
CA ALA A 692 -1.91 10.49 -30.33
C ALA A 692 -1.07 11.48 -31.14
N GLY A 693 -1.54 12.72 -31.30
CA GLY A 693 -0.79 13.80 -31.94
C GLY A 693 -0.96 15.15 -31.25
N CYS A 694 -1.27 15.15 -29.95
CA CYS A 694 -1.53 16.35 -29.14
C CYS A 694 -0.37 16.60 -28.17
N PRO A 695 0.65 17.39 -28.55
CA PRO A 695 1.78 17.72 -27.66
C PRO A 695 1.34 18.37 -26.35
N GLU A 696 0.20 19.07 -26.34
CA GLU A 696 -0.35 19.76 -25.16
C GLU A 696 -0.85 18.79 -24.09
N LEU A 697 -1.15 17.53 -24.45
CA LEU A 697 -1.49 16.47 -23.50
C LEU A 697 -0.25 15.79 -22.91
N SER A 698 0.86 15.77 -23.64
CA SER A 698 2.09 15.14 -23.17
C SER A 698 2.71 15.97 -22.04
N PRO A 699 3.06 15.35 -20.90
CA PRO A 699 3.81 16.06 -19.87
C PRO A 699 5.20 16.42 -20.40
N SER A 700 5.84 17.39 -19.78
CA SER A 700 7.19 17.84 -20.11
C SER A 700 8.18 17.39 -19.03
N PRO A 701 9.43 17.02 -19.35
CA PRO A 701 10.47 16.83 -18.32
C PRO A 701 10.82 18.11 -17.56
N ASP A 702 10.41 19.28 -18.08
CA ASP A 702 10.61 20.58 -17.46
C ASP A 702 9.27 21.23 -17.07
N PRO A 703 9.21 21.98 -15.96
CA PRO A 703 8.10 22.87 -15.67
C PRO A 703 8.20 24.09 -16.59
N VAL A 704 7.43 24.07 -17.68
CA VAL A 704 7.39 25.17 -18.65
C VAL A 704 6.04 25.87 -18.56
N PHE A 705 6.07 27.20 -18.43
CA PHE A 705 4.86 28.01 -18.37
C PHE A 705 4.73 28.96 -19.56
N PHE A 706 3.54 28.96 -20.15
CA PHE A 706 3.08 29.96 -21.10
C PHE A 706 1.71 30.47 -20.63
N ASP A 707 1.53 31.79 -20.59
CA ASP A 707 0.24 32.37 -20.25
C ASP A 707 -0.73 32.30 -21.43
N GLN A 708 -1.56 31.26 -21.42
CA GLN A 708 -2.54 31.02 -22.47
C GLN A 708 -3.87 31.74 -22.23
N TRP A 709 -4.04 32.40 -21.08
CA TRP A 709 -5.33 32.90 -20.65
C TRP A 709 -5.38 34.41 -20.46
N ALA A 710 -4.33 35.07 -20.00
CA ALA A 710 -4.36 36.52 -19.83
C ALA A 710 -4.51 37.29 -21.16
N GLN A 711 -5.17 38.45 -21.14
CA GLN A 711 -5.36 39.29 -22.33
C GLN A 711 -4.01 39.78 -22.90
N PRO A 712 -3.92 40.04 -24.23
CA PRO A 712 -2.73 40.60 -24.83
C PRO A 712 -2.24 41.87 -24.10
N GLY A 713 -0.99 41.87 -23.65
CA GLY A 713 -0.39 42.97 -22.89
C GLY A 713 -0.55 42.88 -21.36
N SER A 714 -1.31 41.90 -20.85
CA SER A 714 -1.38 41.54 -19.42
C SER A 714 -0.79 40.16 -19.11
N GLU A 715 -0.38 39.42 -20.14
CA GLU A 715 0.29 38.11 -20.02
C GLU A 715 1.62 38.22 -19.28
N ILE A 716 1.86 37.28 -18.37
CA ILE A 716 3.18 37.12 -17.75
C ILE A 716 4.13 36.46 -18.76
N PRO A 717 5.39 36.93 -18.87
CA PRO A 717 6.36 36.34 -19.79
C PRO A 717 6.53 34.82 -19.59
N PRO A 718 6.83 34.06 -20.65
CA PRO A 718 7.14 32.64 -20.52
C PRO A 718 8.25 32.39 -19.50
N VAL A 719 8.03 31.43 -18.60
CA VAL A 719 9.03 31.00 -17.62
C VAL A 719 9.79 29.83 -18.21
N LEU A 720 11.06 30.08 -18.55
CA LEU A 720 11.89 29.20 -19.39
C LEU A 720 13.23 28.86 -18.74
N ASP A 721 13.57 29.56 -17.66
CA ASP A 721 14.79 29.49 -16.86
C ASP A 721 14.79 28.35 -15.84
N LEU A 722 13.63 27.70 -15.62
CA LEU A 722 13.53 26.48 -14.83
C LEU A 722 13.95 25.22 -15.60
N ARG A 723 14.16 25.29 -16.92
CA ARG A 723 14.50 24.13 -17.75
C ARG A 723 15.89 23.58 -17.43
N TYR A 724 16.07 22.27 -17.52
CA TYR A 724 17.40 21.65 -17.34
C TYR A 724 18.43 22.15 -18.36
N ALA A 725 17.99 22.55 -19.55
CA ALA A 725 18.85 23.20 -20.54
C ALA A 725 19.43 24.56 -20.08
N SER A 726 18.91 25.13 -18.98
CA SER A 726 19.43 26.34 -18.35
C SER A 726 20.45 26.05 -17.24
N LEU A 727 20.69 24.78 -16.90
CA LEU A 727 21.79 24.40 -16.02
C LEU A 727 23.14 24.70 -16.70
N ASP A 728 24.16 24.96 -15.89
CA ASP A 728 25.51 25.18 -16.40
C ASP A 728 25.99 23.98 -17.23
N VAL A 729 26.72 24.24 -18.31
CA VAL A 729 27.25 23.18 -19.19
C VAL A 729 28.19 22.21 -18.44
N LEU A 730 28.83 22.67 -17.37
CA LEU A 730 29.65 21.82 -16.51
C LEU A 730 28.81 20.84 -15.68
N MET A 731 27.52 21.12 -15.51
CA MET A 731 26.52 20.22 -14.93
C MET A 731 25.87 19.30 -15.98
N ALA A 732 26.24 19.41 -17.27
CA ALA A 732 25.56 18.69 -18.35
C ALA A 732 25.64 17.15 -18.23
N ALA A 733 26.63 16.61 -17.51
CA ALA A 733 26.74 15.19 -17.21
C ALA A 733 25.76 14.72 -16.11
N GLY A 734 25.22 15.63 -15.30
CA GLY A 734 24.28 15.37 -14.21
C GLY A 734 22.83 15.75 -14.54
N ILE A 735 22.51 16.00 -15.81
CA ILE A 735 21.13 16.28 -16.25
C ILE A 735 20.28 15.03 -16.00
N PRO A 736 19.26 15.11 -15.13
CA PRO A 736 18.54 13.93 -14.67
C PRO A 736 17.54 13.38 -15.70
N ALA A 737 17.24 14.10 -16.78
CA ALA A 737 16.33 13.70 -17.85
C ALA A 737 17.04 13.56 -19.21
N SER A 738 16.71 12.51 -19.97
CA SER A 738 17.33 12.31 -21.29
C SER A 738 16.95 13.41 -22.29
N ALA A 739 17.88 13.79 -23.15
CA ALA A 739 17.63 14.77 -24.21
C ALA A 739 16.50 14.33 -25.17
N GLN A 740 16.27 13.02 -25.33
CA GLN A 740 15.20 12.49 -26.18
C GLN A 740 13.81 12.80 -25.62
N CYS A 741 13.68 12.89 -24.30
CA CYS A 741 12.43 13.21 -23.63
C CYS A 741 12.09 14.70 -23.66
N THR A 742 13.07 15.55 -23.99
CA THR A 742 12.95 17.01 -23.89
C THR A 742 12.61 17.59 -25.27
N PRO A 743 11.37 18.06 -25.51
CA PRO A 743 10.97 18.55 -26.82
C PRO A 743 11.90 19.65 -27.35
N GLY A 744 12.44 19.44 -28.54
CA GLY A 744 13.35 20.37 -29.20
C GLY A 744 14.82 20.34 -28.76
N ALA A 745 15.20 19.46 -27.82
CA ALA A 745 16.60 19.28 -27.43
C ALA A 745 17.43 18.58 -28.53
N VAL A 746 16.84 17.61 -29.23
CA VAL A 746 17.40 16.99 -30.45
C VAL A 746 16.32 16.84 -31.51
N ALA A 747 16.72 16.54 -32.76
CA ALA A 747 15.76 16.23 -33.82
C ALA A 747 14.89 15.04 -33.40
N ASP A 748 13.57 15.19 -33.51
CA ASP A 748 12.54 14.21 -33.12
C ASP A 748 12.34 13.98 -31.60
N ALA A 749 12.99 14.77 -30.74
CA ALA A 749 12.79 14.68 -29.29
C ALA A 749 11.32 14.95 -28.92
N LYS A 750 10.73 14.03 -28.15
CA LYS A 750 9.35 14.08 -27.67
C LYS A 750 9.24 13.29 -26.38
N TRP A 751 8.28 13.67 -25.54
CA TRP A 751 7.93 12.84 -24.40
C TRP A 751 7.19 11.58 -24.87
N ASP A 752 7.52 10.44 -24.27
CA ASP A 752 6.76 9.19 -24.35
C ASP A 752 6.69 8.50 -22.96
N PHE A 753 6.00 7.36 -22.89
CA PHE A 753 5.77 6.65 -21.63
C PHE A 753 7.05 6.13 -20.95
N THR A 754 8.18 6.07 -21.64
CA THR A 754 9.49 5.63 -21.10
C THR A 754 10.28 6.78 -20.47
N CYS A 755 9.85 8.03 -20.65
CA CYS A 755 10.57 9.19 -20.14
C CYS A 755 10.63 9.23 -18.61
N ARG A 756 11.85 9.27 -18.07
CA ARG A 756 12.15 9.39 -16.63
C ARG A 756 13.15 10.51 -16.38
N THR A 757 12.96 11.17 -15.26
CA THR A 757 13.95 12.05 -14.65
C THR A 757 14.41 11.40 -13.35
N ILE A 758 15.70 11.06 -13.27
CA ILE A 758 16.34 10.35 -12.16
C ILE A 758 17.36 11.30 -11.52
N ILE A 759 17.18 11.59 -10.24
CA ILE A 759 18.06 12.52 -9.51
C ILE A 759 18.85 11.72 -8.47
N ASN A 760 20.11 11.40 -8.78
CA ASN A 760 21.06 10.85 -7.81
C ASN A 760 21.85 11.99 -7.18
N TYR A 761 22.16 11.90 -5.89
CA TYR A 761 22.88 12.96 -5.19
C TYR A 761 24.27 13.17 -5.80
N GLU A 762 25.02 12.10 -6.03
CA GLU A 762 26.40 12.17 -6.53
C GLU A 762 26.49 12.84 -7.90
N ASP A 763 25.57 12.50 -8.80
CA ASP A 763 25.62 12.96 -10.19
C ASP A 763 24.96 14.33 -10.38
N SER A 764 23.80 14.53 -9.75
CA SER A 764 22.95 15.70 -10.02
C SER A 764 23.14 16.82 -9.00
N ILE A 765 23.42 16.51 -7.73
CA ILE A 765 23.39 17.51 -6.64
C ILE A 765 24.78 17.90 -6.18
N HIS A 766 25.63 16.92 -5.87
CA HIS A 766 26.97 17.17 -5.34
C HIS A 766 27.82 18.13 -6.19
N PRO A 767 27.81 18.05 -7.54
CA PRO A 767 28.65 18.93 -8.36
C PRO A 767 28.27 20.42 -8.25
N LEU A 768 27.05 20.75 -7.80
CA LEU A 768 26.62 22.14 -7.59
C LEU A 768 27.51 22.88 -6.59
N TRP A 769 28.08 22.19 -5.61
CA TRP A 769 28.84 22.80 -4.52
C TRP A 769 30.19 23.34 -4.98
N SER A 770 30.80 22.65 -5.95
CA SER A 770 32.12 22.99 -6.51
C SER A 770 32.05 23.74 -7.84
N LEU A 771 30.84 24.03 -8.36
CA LEU A 771 30.65 24.77 -9.60
C LEU A 771 31.16 26.23 -9.46
N PRO A 772 32.14 26.67 -10.28
CA PRO A 772 32.66 28.03 -10.24
C PRO A 772 31.61 29.05 -10.68
N ARG A 773 31.47 30.14 -9.93
CA ARG A 773 30.47 31.19 -10.17
C ARG A 773 31.14 32.56 -10.22
N THR A 774 30.65 33.41 -11.12
CA THR A 774 31.18 34.77 -11.29
C THR A 774 30.51 35.72 -10.31
N ASP A 775 31.29 36.44 -9.52
CA ASP A 775 30.80 37.52 -8.67
C ASP A 775 30.46 38.74 -9.53
N THR A 776 29.19 39.11 -9.59
CA THR A 776 28.70 40.28 -10.35
C THR A 776 29.19 41.61 -9.77
N ALA A 777 29.65 41.65 -8.52
CA ALA A 777 30.16 42.85 -7.86
C ALA A 777 31.67 43.08 -8.07
N THR A 778 32.47 42.01 -8.19
CA THR A 778 33.94 42.10 -8.30
C THR A 778 34.52 41.60 -9.61
N GLY A 779 33.75 40.86 -10.43
CA GLY A 779 34.19 40.24 -11.67
C GLY A 779 35.15 39.06 -11.47
N LEU A 780 35.31 38.56 -10.24
CA LEU A 780 36.08 37.36 -9.92
C LEU A 780 35.27 36.10 -10.24
N LEU A 781 35.92 35.12 -10.87
CA LEU A 781 35.29 33.95 -11.51
C LEU A 781 35.13 32.73 -10.59
N ASP A 782 35.44 32.85 -9.29
CA ASP A 782 35.57 31.67 -8.42
C ASP A 782 34.92 31.87 -7.04
N ARG A 783 33.59 31.97 -7.03
CA ARG A 783 32.77 31.95 -5.82
C ARG A 783 31.99 30.64 -5.70
N THR A 784 32.70 29.51 -5.56
CA THR A 784 32.10 28.20 -5.27
C THR A 784 31.50 28.18 -3.87
N CYS A 785 30.54 27.28 -3.60
CA CYS A 785 30.05 27.06 -2.24
C CYS A 785 31.19 26.53 -1.35
N THR A 786 32.04 25.67 -1.89
CA THR A 786 33.19 25.07 -1.21
C THR A 786 34.31 26.06 -0.88
N SER A 787 34.36 27.26 -1.48
CA SER A 787 35.28 28.33 -1.05
C SER A 787 35.06 28.79 0.41
N CYS A 788 33.86 28.51 0.93
CA CYS A 788 33.33 28.98 2.20
C CYS A 788 32.91 27.82 3.11
N HIS A 789 32.33 26.78 2.51
CA HIS A 789 31.81 25.58 3.15
C HIS A 789 32.75 24.40 2.89
N SER A 790 33.98 24.52 3.35
CA SER A 790 35.04 23.50 3.26
C SER A 790 35.89 23.53 4.52
N ASN A 791 36.54 22.41 4.82
CA ASN A 791 37.52 22.32 5.90
C ASN A 791 38.94 22.75 5.47
N GLN A 792 39.12 23.14 4.21
CA GLN A 792 40.37 23.63 3.64
C GLN A 792 40.14 24.87 2.78
N ASP A 793 41.04 25.85 2.88
CA ASP A 793 41.05 27.02 2.02
C ASP A 793 41.70 26.73 0.65
N ALA A 794 41.74 27.73 -0.23
CA ALA A 794 42.31 27.61 -1.58
C ALA A 794 43.83 27.27 -1.59
N ALA A 795 44.53 27.39 -0.46
CA ALA A 795 45.93 27.01 -0.29
C ALA A 795 46.09 25.65 0.43
N ASN A 796 45.01 24.89 0.59
CA ASN A 796 44.91 23.64 1.36
C ASN A 796 45.24 23.81 2.85
N ALA A 797 45.14 25.03 3.40
CA ALA A 797 45.29 25.25 4.83
C ALA A 797 43.98 24.91 5.56
N PRO A 798 44.02 24.30 6.75
CA PRO A 798 42.82 24.01 7.53
C PRO A 798 42.01 25.28 7.82
N MET A 799 40.71 25.24 7.54
CA MET A 799 39.76 26.30 7.89
C MET A 799 38.51 25.69 8.51
N VAL A 800 37.83 26.46 9.38
CA VAL A 800 36.54 26.03 9.92
C VAL A 800 35.48 26.25 8.84
N PRO A 801 34.75 25.21 8.40
CA PRO A 801 33.65 25.39 7.46
C PRO A 801 32.64 26.40 8.02
N MET A 802 32.25 27.41 7.24
CA MET A 802 31.30 28.40 7.72
C MET A 802 29.98 27.74 8.12
N ALA A 803 29.43 28.19 9.25
CA ALA A 803 28.27 27.60 9.89
C ALA A 803 28.40 26.12 10.29
N GLN A 804 29.63 25.58 10.38
CA GLN A 804 29.88 24.15 10.60
C GLN A 804 29.17 23.30 9.54
N LEU A 805 29.24 23.73 8.28
CA LEU A 805 28.65 23.03 7.14
C LEU A 805 29.75 22.78 6.11
N ASP A 806 30.13 21.51 5.95
CA ASP A 806 31.15 21.09 4.98
C ASP A 806 30.51 20.50 3.72
N LEU A 807 30.51 21.28 2.63
CA LEU A 807 29.96 20.89 1.33
C LEU A 807 31.03 20.33 0.38
N SER A 808 32.29 20.19 0.83
CA SER A 808 33.36 19.74 -0.05
C SER A 808 33.28 18.24 -0.35
N ASP A 809 34.05 17.82 -1.34
CA ASP A 809 34.18 16.41 -1.73
C ASP A 809 34.79 15.56 -0.59
N GLY A 810 34.65 14.24 -0.75
CA GLY A 810 35.20 13.24 0.14
C GLY A 810 34.19 12.72 1.18
N LEU A 811 34.67 11.76 1.95
CA LEU A 811 33.89 11.04 2.95
C LEU A 811 33.96 11.75 4.29
N ARG A 812 32.92 11.60 5.12
CA ARG A 812 32.95 12.12 6.49
C ARG A 812 33.81 11.16 7.31
N GLY A 813 35.05 11.56 7.56
CA GLY A 813 35.92 10.78 8.44
C GLY A 813 35.26 10.60 9.80
N ASN A 814 35.34 9.39 10.35
CA ASN A 814 34.92 8.97 11.70
C ASN A 814 33.43 8.61 11.92
N ASP A 815 32.59 8.58 10.89
CA ASP A 815 31.20 8.15 11.01
C ASP A 815 30.95 6.73 10.47
N ASN A 816 29.89 6.08 10.96
CA ASN A 816 29.48 4.71 10.60
C ASN A 816 28.95 4.58 9.16
N ASP A 817 29.25 5.52 8.26
CA ASP A 817 28.78 5.50 6.87
C ASP A 817 29.87 6.06 5.95
N PRO A 818 30.87 5.23 5.61
CA PRO A 818 32.03 5.63 4.84
C PRO A 818 31.77 5.76 3.34
N ASP A 819 30.56 5.50 2.86
CA ASP A 819 30.30 5.34 1.41
C ASP A 819 29.41 6.45 0.83
N ARG A 820 29.11 7.49 1.61
CA ARG A 820 28.41 8.70 1.15
C ARG A 820 29.28 9.95 1.27
N PHE A 821 29.14 10.88 0.33
CA PHE A 821 29.76 12.19 0.42
C PHE A 821 29.38 12.88 1.73
N LYS A 822 30.38 13.45 2.43
CA LYS A 822 30.13 14.20 3.68
C LYS A 822 29.11 15.31 3.46
N SER A 823 29.16 15.99 2.32
CA SER A 823 28.22 17.04 1.95
C SER A 823 26.76 16.59 2.01
N TYR A 824 26.44 15.34 1.66
CA TYR A 824 25.07 14.81 1.81
C TYR A 824 24.68 14.70 3.28
N GLN A 825 25.58 14.15 4.11
CA GLN A 825 25.33 13.91 5.52
C GLN A 825 25.13 15.25 6.26
N GLU A 826 25.98 16.24 5.98
CA GLU A 826 25.98 17.56 6.61
C GLU A 826 24.70 18.36 6.33
N LEU A 827 24.02 18.09 5.20
CA LEU A 827 22.74 18.72 4.88
C LEU A 827 21.58 18.24 5.77
N PHE A 828 21.63 16.99 6.25
CA PHE A 828 20.52 16.34 6.95
C PHE A 828 20.80 15.94 8.40
N VAL A 829 22.07 15.80 8.77
CA VAL A 829 22.51 15.33 10.08
C VAL A 829 23.14 16.48 10.83
N GLN A 830 22.77 16.64 12.10
CA GLN A 830 23.41 17.63 12.96
C GLN A 830 24.83 17.17 13.30
N ASP A 831 25.77 18.10 13.19
CA ASP A 831 27.15 17.87 13.58
C ASP A 831 27.26 17.55 15.07
N ARG A 832 27.78 16.36 15.35
CA ARG A 832 28.10 15.92 16.73
C ARG A 832 29.37 16.58 17.27
N VAL A 833 30.09 17.29 16.41
CA VAL A 833 31.37 17.92 16.72
C VAL A 833 31.39 19.31 16.11
N GLN A 834 31.49 20.32 16.96
CA GLN A 834 31.83 21.67 16.57
C GLN A 834 33.35 21.76 16.38
N TRP A 835 33.78 22.33 15.26
CA TRP A 835 35.19 22.51 14.93
C TRP A 835 35.67 23.93 15.19
N GLN A 836 36.91 24.04 15.65
CA GLN A 836 37.64 25.30 15.83
C GLN A 836 39.06 25.20 15.29
N LEU A 837 39.66 26.35 14.98
CA LEU A 837 41.06 26.42 14.57
C LEU A 837 41.95 26.70 15.78
N VAL A 838 42.78 25.73 16.16
CA VAL A 838 43.76 25.86 17.26
C VAL A 838 45.15 25.60 16.70
N GLY A 839 46.04 26.60 16.78
CA GLY A 839 47.41 26.47 16.30
C GLY A 839 47.54 26.16 14.80
N GLY A 840 46.54 26.49 13.99
CA GLY A 840 46.50 26.20 12.55
C GLY A 840 46.00 24.80 12.19
N ALA A 841 45.50 24.03 13.16
CA ALA A 841 44.86 22.74 12.93
C ALA A 841 43.38 22.79 13.32
N LEU A 842 42.54 22.10 12.55
CA LEU A 842 41.16 21.82 12.91
C LEU A 842 41.12 20.90 14.13
N THR A 843 40.53 21.38 15.21
CA THR A 843 40.44 20.67 16.49
C THR A 843 38.99 20.67 16.94
N PRO A 844 38.44 19.55 17.43
CA PRO A 844 37.10 19.52 17.99
C PRO A 844 37.03 20.43 19.22
N VAL A 845 35.92 21.16 19.36
CA VAL A 845 35.57 21.84 20.61
C VAL A 845 35.11 20.76 21.59
N THR A 846 35.74 20.73 22.76
CA THR A 846 35.40 19.79 23.82
C THR A 846 35.00 20.51 25.09
N GLU A 847 34.13 19.88 25.87
CA GLU A 847 33.73 20.33 27.20
C GLU A 847 33.87 19.20 28.21
N GLU A 848 34.11 19.55 29.48
CA GLU A 848 34.05 18.62 30.59
C GLU A 848 32.63 18.56 31.15
N VAL A 849 32.04 17.37 31.14
CA VAL A 849 30.72 17.11 31.75
C VAL A 849 30.81 16.00 32.76
N GLN A 850 29.91 16.00 33.74
CA GLN A 850 29.82 14.90 34.69
C GLN A 850 29.33 13.63 33.98
N ALA A 851 30.07 12.53 34.17
CA ALA A 851 29.76 11.24 33.61
C ALA A 851 28.42 10.72 34.14
N ARG A 852 27.72 9.95 33.31
CA ARG A 852 26.47 9.27 33.66
C ARG A 852 26.60 7.78 33.42
N ASP A 853 25.91 7.01 34.24
CA ASP A 853 25.74 5.58 34.02
C ASP A 853 24.97 5.34 32.71
N PRO A 854 25.46 4.52 31.78
CA PRO A 854 24.83 4.31 30.48
C PRO A 854 23.50 3.53 30.55
N VAL A 855 23.21 2.86 31.66
CA VAL A 855 21.97 2.08 31.87
C VAL A 855 20.97 2.87 32.70
N THR A 856 21.39 3.47 33.82
CA THR A 856 20.48 4.16 34.75
C THR A 856 20.36 5.66 34.50
N ASN A 857 21.26 6.24 33.71
CA ASN A 857 21.38 7.69 33.45
C ASN A 857 21.67 8.54 34.70
N GLU A 858 22.09 7.91 35.81
CA GLU A 858 22.47 8.60 37.04
C GLU A 858 23.86 9.22 36.95
N LEU A 859 24.08 10.32 37.68
CA LEU A 859 25.38 11.01 37.73
C LEU A 859 26.41 10.17 38.48
N LEU A 860 27.59 10.00 37.91
CA LEU A 860 28.67 9.23 38.51
C LEU A 860 29.55 10.10 39.39
N PHE A 861 29.98 9.51 40.51
CA PHE A 861 30.85 10.11 41.52
C PHE A 861 31.99 9.15 41.85
N GLU A 862 33.13 9.67 42.30
CA GLU A 862 34.21 8.82 42.78
C GLU A 862 33.74 7.98 43.95
N THR A 863 34.10 6.70 43.97
CA THR A 863 33.72 5.77 45.03
C THR A 863 34.96 5.10 45.62
N MET A 864 34.85 4.71 46.88
CA MET A 864 35.83 3.91 47.58
C MET A 864 35.13 2.83 48.39
N VAL A 865 35.85 1.74 48.67
CA VAL A 865 35.35 0.72 49.59
C VAL A 865 35.68 1.16 51.01
N ASP A 866 34.65 1.31 51.85
CA ASP A 866 34.84 1.59 53.26
C ASP A 866 35.61 0.42 53.92
N PRO A 867 36.79 0.66 54.50
CA PRO A 867 37.65 -0.40 55.02
C PRO A 867 37.12 -1.05 56.31
N VAL A 868 36.05 -0.51 56.90
CA VAL A 868 35.39 -1.01 58.12
C VAL A 868 34.13 -1.80 57.77
N THR A 869 33.30 -1.33 56.85
CA THR A 869 32.03 -1.98 56.49
C THR A 869 32.11 -2.86 55.24
N GLY A 870 33.09 -2.61 54.36
CA GLY A 870 33.23 -3.28 53.07
C GLY A 870 32.26 -2.77 51.99
N GLU A 871 31.46 -1.74 52.28
CA GLU A 871 30.50 -1.16 51.34
C GLU A 871 31.17 -0.11 50.44
N VAL A 872 30.66 0.03 49.22
CA VAL A 872 31.09 1.08 48.29
C VAL A 872 30.40 2.38 48.66
N VAL A 873 31.17 3.39 49.04
CA VAL A 873 30.68 4.72 49.43
C VAL A 873 31.27 5.79 48.51
N GLN A 874 30.55 6.90 48.31
CA GLN A 874 31.05 8.03 47.53
C GLN A 874 32.16 8.76 48.29
N VAL A 875 33.21 9.16 47.58
CA VAL A 875 34.27 10.01 48.11
C VAL A 875 33.75 11.43 48.22
N ILE A 876 33.81 12.00 49.43
CA ILE A 876 33.36 13.36 49.72
C ILE A 876 34.56 14.32 49.69
N ASP A 877 34.43 15.42 48.95
CA ASP A 877 35.40 16.51 48.95
C ASP A 877 35.43 17.17 50.35
N PRO A 878 36.58 17.19 51.04
CA PRO A 878 36.68 17.73 52.40
C PRO A 878 36.53 19.26 52.49
N VAL A 879 36.56 19.98 51.37
CA VAL A 879 36.39 21.44 51.30
C VAL A 879 34.93 21.80 51.04
N THR A 880 34.30 21.13 50.07
CA THR A 880 32.92 21.44 49.66
C THR A 880 31.87 20.61 50.40
N MET A 881 32.28 19.54 51.08
CA MET A 881 31.41 18.58 51.79
C MET A 881 30.37 17.92 50.87
N MET A 882 30.69 17.78 49.58
CA MET A 882 29.85 17.13 48.56
C MET A 882 30.60 15.97 47.90
N PRO A 883 29.89 14.96 47.34
CA PRO A 883 30.52 13.91 46.54
C PRO A 883 31.32 14.47 45.35
N ILE A 884 32.49 13.87 45.07
CA ILE A 884 33.36 14.29 43.96
C ILE A 884 32.81 13.75 42.62
N PRO A 885 32.42 14.61 41.66
CA PRO A 885 31.88 14.15 40.38
C PRO A 885 32.99 13.57 39.49
N ILE A 886 32.69 12.46 38.80
CA ILE A 886 33.58 11.96 37.74
C ILE A 886 33.33 12.80 36.49
N MET A 887 34.34 13.58 36.07
CA MET A 887 34.27 14.40 34.87
C MET A 887 34.82 13.65 33.66
N ILE A 888 34.12 13.73 32.53
CA ILE A 888 34.57 13.20 31.24
C ILE A 888 34.60 14.32 30.20
N THR A 889 35.55 14.23 29.28
CA THR A 889 35.60 15.13 28.12
C THR A 889 34.68 14.59 27.03
N ARG A 890 33.78 15.43 26.51
CA ARG A 890 32.98 15.12 25.31
C ARG A 890 33.12 16.20 24.26
N ASN A 891 32.85 15.86 23.00
CA ASN A 891 32.73 16.84 21.93
C ASN A 891 31.46 17.67 22.13
N VAL A 892 31.57 18.98 21.89
CA VAL A 892 30.43 19.88 21.85
C VAL A 892 29.74 19.70 20.48
N PRO A 893 28.44 19.35 20.43
CA PRO A 893 27.71 19.33 19.17
C PRO A 893 27.62 20.73 18.57
N ALA A 894 27.59 20.83 17.24
CA ALA A 894 27.29 22.12 16.61
C ALA A 894 25.87 22.57 17.02
N GLU A 895 25.72 23.84 17.38
CA GLU A 895 24.42 24.39 17.84
C GLU A 895 23.36 24.44 16.73
N GLU A 896 23.80 24.41 15.48
CA GLU A 896 22.96 24.59 14.31
C GLU A 896 22.21 23.29 13.92
N ALA A 897 20.90 23.42 13.68
CA ALA A 897 20.11 22.32 13.12
C ALA A 897 20.49 22.05 11.65
N PRO A 898 20.17 20.86 11.10
CA PRO A 898 20.39 20.55 9.69
C PRO A 898 19.82 21.62 8.74
N SER A 899 20.52 21.91 7.65
CA SER A 899 20.12 22.93 6.68
C SER A 899 18.93 22.51 5.82
N MET A 900 18.76 21.21 5.57
CA MET A 900 17.69 20.65 4.74
C MET A 900 16.89 19.57 5.47
N ARG A 901 15.70 19.27 4.94
CA ARG A 901 14.79 18.24 5.44
C ARG A 901 14.26 17.37 4.29
N VAL A 902 14.28 16.06 4.50
CA VAL A 902 13.72 15.05 3.57
C VAL A 902 12.21 15.16 3.35
N ASN A 903 11.52 16.03 4.08
CA ASN A 903 10.09 16.28 3.89
C ASN A 903 9.78 17.17 2.69
N GLY A 904 10.75 17.86 2.11
CA GLY A 904 10.58 18.65 0.88
C GLY A 904 11.22 20.03 0.95
N ALA A 905 11.14 20.74 -0.17
CA ALA A 905 11.72 22.07 -0.35
C ALA A 905 11.20 23.09 0.68
N ILE A 906 9.88 23.14 0.86
CA ILE A 906 9.21 24.07 1.79
C ILE A 906 9.65 23.82 3.25
N ALA A 907 9.98 22.58 3.61
CA ALA A 907 10.46 22.25 4.96
C ALA A 907 11.94 22.63 5.18
N SER A 908 12.62 23.15 4.14
CA SER A 908 14.05 23.44 4.12
C SER A 908 14.34 24.95 3.99
N SER A 909 13.47 25.80 4.58
CA SER A 909 13.59 27.26 4.48
C SER A 909 14.93 27.80 5.01
N ARG A 910 15.52 27.18 6.05
CA ARG A 910 16.86 27.55 6.57
C ARG A 910 17.92 27.62 5.46
N PHE A 911 17.86 26.69 4.49
CA PHE A 911 18.74 26.70 3.33
C PHE A 911 18.25 27.69 2.26
N PHE A 912 17.01 27.57 1.82
CA PHE A 912 16.52 28.32 0.66
C PHE A 912 16.33 29.81 0.89
N ASP A 913 16.04 30.24 2.12
CA ASP A 913 15.88 31.67 2.45
C ASP A 913 17.18 32.44 2.20
N ARG A 914 18.35 31.78 2.25
CA ARG A 914 19.65 32.40 1.92
C ARG A 914 19.74 32.84 0.47
N PHE A 915 19.19 32.05 -0.44
CA PHE A 915 19.25 32.32 -1.88
C PHE A 915 18.11 33.22 -2.36
N ASN A 916 16.98 33.21 -1.63
CA ASN A 916 15.77 33.92 -2.02
C ASN A 916 15.59 35.28 -1.32
N THR A 917 16.36 35.59 -0.27
CA THR A 917 16.23 36.85 0.47
C THR A 917 17.03 37.96 -0.19
N PRO A 918 16.37 39.07 -0.61
CA PRO A 918 17.07 40.22 -1.17
C PRO A 918 18.11 40.80 -0.19
N GLY A 919 19.34 40.95 -0.67
CA GLY A 919 20.49 41.46 0.09
C GLY A 919 21.24 40.42 0.92
N ASP A 920 20.86 39.14 0.92
CA ASP A 920 21.68 38.08 1.51
C ASP A 920 22.94 37.88 0.64
N LEU A 921 24.03 37.43 1.26
CA LEU A 921 25.27 37.15 0.55
C LEU A 921 25.08 36.04 -0.50
N HIS A 922 24.12 35.13 -0.32
CA HIS A 922 23.86 34.03 -1.24
C HIS A 922 22.84 34.35 -2.34
N GLU A 923 22.25 35.55 -2.33
CA GLU A 923 21.27 35.96 -3.33
C GLU A 923 21.87 35.84 -4.74
N GLY A 924 21.16 35.14 -5.63
CA GLY A 924 21.56 34.96 -7.03
C GLY A 924 22.77 34.06 -7.27
N LEU A 925 23.31 33.38 -6.24
CA LEU A 925 24.39 32.39 -6.44
C LEU A 925 23.91 31.12 -7.14
N LEU A 926 22.71 30.65 -6.83
CA LEU A 926 22.08 29.55 -7.54
C LEU A 926 21.07 30.11 -8.53
N THR A 927 21.15 29.62 -9.77
CA THR A 927 20.18 29.92 -10.83
C THR A 927 18.82 29.28 -10.50
N PRO A 928 17.73 29.77 -11.10
CA PRO A 928 16.40 29.16 -10.95
C PRO A 928 16.37 27.65 -11.27
N ALA A 929 17.10 27.19 -12.29
CA ALA A 929 17.20 25.76 -12.63
C ALA A 929 17.94 24.93 -11.56
N GLU A 930 19.04 25.44 -10.99
CA GLU A 930 19.76 24.75 -9.90
C GLU A 930 18.92 24.67 -8.64
N LEU A 931 18.19 25.76 -8.31
CA LEU A 931 17.25 25.78 -7.20
C LEU A 931 16.11 24.77 -7.40
N ARG A 932 15.53 24.72 -8.60
CA ARG A 932 14.52 23.72 -8.98
C ARG A 932 15.02 22.30 -8.76
N LEU A 933 16.23 21.98 -9.22
CA LEU A 933 16.81 20.64 -9.07
C LEU A 933 16.90 20.21 -7.60
N LEU A 934 17.29 21.13 -6.71
CA LEU A 934 17.28 20.90 -5.26
C LEU A 934 15.85 20.74 -4.72
N TYR A 935 14.88 21.50 -5.22
CA TYR A 935 13.48 21.35 -4.82
C TYR A 935 12.94 19.96 -5.19
N GLU A 936 13.16 19.53 -6.44
CA GLU A 936 12.74 18.22 -6.94
C GLU A 936 13.30 17.10 -6.10
N TRP A 937 14.62 17.10 -5.88
CA TRP A 937 15.30 16.09 -5.08
C TRP A 937 14.73 16.00 -3.67
N LEU A 938 14.58 17.13 -2.98
CA LEU A 938 14.01 17.16 -1.63
C LEU A 938 12.54 16.72 -1.64
N ASP A 939 11.75 17.13 -2.64
CA ASP A 939 10.32 16.84 -2.72
C ASP A 939 10.03 15.38 -3.01
N ILE A 940 10.90 14.65 -3.71
CA ILE A 940 10.72 13.21 -3.97
C ILE A 940 11.29 12.31 -2.87
N GLY A 941 12.13 12.83 -1.97
CA GLY A 941 12.58 12.09 -0.78
C GLY A 941 13.99 12.39 -0.32
N ALA A 942 14.78 13.11 -1.12
CA ALA A 942 16.22 13.32 -0.95
C ALA A 942 17.00 12.00 -0.78
N GLN A 943 16.58 10.96 -1.51
CA GLN A 943 17.31 9.70 -1.56
C GLN A 943 18.73 9.95 -2.11
N TYR A 944 19.69 9.14 -1.69
CA TYR A 944 21.05 9.25 -2.20
C TYR A 944 21.11 8.79 -3.67
N PHE A 945 20.44 7.69 -3.99
CA PHE A 945 20.13 7.24 -5.35
C PHE A 945 18.61 7.08 -5.53
N ASN A 946 18.09 7.46 -6.70
CA ASN A 946 16.70 7.19 -7.08
C ASN A 946 16.56 6.06 -8.11
N ASN A 947 17.69 5.50 -8.54
CA ASN A 947 17.80 4.31 -9.36
C ASN A 947 18.75 3.31 -8.68
N THR A 948 18.25 2.12 -8.39
CA THR A 948 19.01 1.08 -7.66
C THR A 948 20.22 0.58 -8.44
N PHE A 949 20.18 0.63 -9.77
CA PHE A 949 21.29 0.18 -10.63
C PHE A 949 22.46 1.15 -10.69
N ASP A 950 22.28 2.39 -10.22
CA ASP A 950 23.36 3.37 -10.12
C ASP A 950 24.05 3.31 -8.74
N ALA A 951 23.42 2.64 -7.76
CA ALA A 951 24.00 2.46 -6.44
C ALA A 951 25.10 1.38 -6.45
N PRO A 952 26.17 1.54 -5.64
CA PRO A 952 27.22 0.53 -5.55
C PRO A 952 26.70 -0.76 -4.89
N PRO A 953 27.30 -1.93 -5.21
CA PRO A 953 27.08 -3.16 -4.45
C PRO A 953 27.62 -3.04 -3.00
N PRO A 954 27.16 -3.89 -2.06
CA PRO A 954 27.56 -3.88 -0.65
C PRO A 954 29.05 -4.13 -0.35
#